data_AF-A0A060HR63-F1
#
_entry.id   AF-A0A060HR63-F1
#
_cell.length_a   1.000
_cell.length_b   1.000
_cell.length_c   1.000
_cell.angle_alpha   90.00
_cell.angle_beta   90.00
_cell.angle_gamma   90.00
#
_symmetry.space_group_name_H-M   'P 1'
#
loop_
_entity.id
_entity.type
_entity.pdbx_description
1 polymer ?
#
loop_
_entity_poly.entity_id
_entity_poly.type
_entity_poly.pdbx_seq_one_letter_code
_entity_poly.pdbx_strand_id
1 'polypeptide(L)'
;MLSGRPQSLLYVVAVAMVVATLAIAGMPPQQQSFAHPITVSSSPKPFQSLSSSPAEVTVTFTEPIELSYSTMSVLAPDGARVDKNDPHNVGGDTQTLGVSLQPGLPDGIYTVTTRVLSAVDGHVVESAFTFGIGTAVTPGAGPATPPSQILSPLESASRFPGMVGQVIVVGAAFGSLWLWKPLARVPWLAGAISSQRAAIDRKMVKLIIIGAAIVIGSNFAMIAVQAIDINAGIAQAIATKFGNVWTTRMIESSILMIIAVFVYRKLTRTGALPSRAEMLAILVMGLAVLVTSSLIAHGAATGQITAILLDFFHNTAASIWIGGLILMGFVAVPKILAMPDERARAAAISILIPRFSTIVVTILGIAIITGPLLLFLIESDLSLTLASTYGKVLAIKLGLAGVMVAMGGYSQFVIQKKATVAMVGGSSVQSNGYGRFAKSLKAEAGVGIALLLMVSIMANSSLPAGEFPQYGKPQDSQEAFAATQQTAAAASTKFTQTLYAPDGKVNLAVDPFAVGQNRFTLAFAGSDNKPATDVSAATIKLTQVEKGIGPISINTTRQQDGTFAADAAFSLPGVWSIQVEGVRSSASNIVASLDVTVRPAISSLGFEVKEYKTPEKSLLLYPVFDAARQSIWVGDTNPGSSRIFQFDTATGNYTVHKLSSRPDSANLVTMVALGSDGKLWYISPPPPSTSLPSYLGQYDPQTKQDRKFQLSENGIATGLAIDRNGNLWMPVSQPNKVFKFDPRSEKFSAIDIPSPNSGPVALSVDRNGNLWMPESAVGKIAIIDPATGNITEYAPKGQNKLIIPTSIFPDPNGHDLFVTEHEGHTVTAFNPLFETFREYPALNDAGLPFGMAADSYGNIWVALHTIDRVAVFDPRTGASAEAKIPTSGSTIQYLVADDKGKIWFAEQQGSALGSIAITAKPSAPAPQQPGGAGAPEETASPVTNVGFSLADLAGPAIAAGIAISAMMYAKSATDLKRNVRMAMKGQS
;
A
#
# COMPACT_ATOMS: atom_id res chain seq x y z
N MET A 1 -20.54 -54.41 -34.62
CA MET A 1 -19.30 -54.97 -34.03
C MET A 1 -18.45 -53.82 -33.51
N LEU A 2 -18.36 -53.64 -32.19
CA LEU A 2 -17.31 -52.90 -31.47
C LEU A 2 -17.57 -53.13 -29.98
N SER A 3 -17.46 -54.39 -29.57
CA SER A 3 -17.34 -54.80 -28.17
C SER A 3 -15.90 -54.52 -27.71
N GLY A 4 -15.59 -53.24 -27.49
CA GLY A 4 -14.30 -52.81 -26.93
C GLY A 4 -14.30 -52.99 -25.40
N ARG A 5 -13.40 -53.84 -24.91
CA ARG A 5 -13.27 -54.27 -23.51
C ARG A 5 -13.10 -53.10 -22.52
N PRO A 6 -13.53 -53.23 -21.24
CA PRO A 6 -13.27 -52.27 -20.16
C PRO A 6 -11.78 -52.11 -19.75
N GLN A 7 -10.84 -52.70 -20.49
CA GLN A 7 -9.40 -52.67 -20.22
C GLN A 7 -8.72 -51.36 -20.69
N SER A 8 -9.28 -50.65 -21.67
CA SER A 8 -8.68 -49.39 -22.18
C SER A 8 -8.84 -48.21 -21.22
N LEU A 9 -9.96 -48.11 -20.50
CA LEU A 9 -10.21 -47.06 -19.51
C LEU A 9 -9.31 -47.24 -18.26
N LEU A 10 -9.06 -48.49 -17.86
CA LEU A 10 -8.12 -48.83 -16.78
C LEU A 10 -6.68 -48.48 -17.13
N TYR A 11 -6.28 -48.63 -18.40
CA TYR A 11 -4.97 -48.24 -18.91
C TYR A 11 -4.75 -46.72 -18.87
N VAL A 12 -5.74 -45.93 -19.28
CA VAL A 12 -5.67 -44.45 -19.23
C VAL A 12 -5.58 -43.95 -17.78
N VAL A 13 -6.34 -44.56 -16.86
CA VAL A 13 -6.31 -44.23 -15.42
C VAL A 13 -4.99 -44.64 -14.76
N ALA A 14 -4.42 -45.78 -15.15
CA ALA A 14 -3.11 -46.23 -14.67
C ALA A 14 -1.98 -45.33 -15.17
N VAL A 15 -2.03 -44.88 -16.43
CA VAL A 15 -1.06 -43.92 -16.99
C VAL A 15 -1.16 -42.57 -16.27
N ALA A 16 -2.36 -42.06 -15.98
CA ALA A 16 -2.53 -40.83 -15.22
C ALA A 16 -1.98 -40.93 -13.78
N MET A 17 -2.18 -42.07 -13.11
CA MET A 17 -1.60 -42.35 -11.78
C MET A 17 -0.07 -42.42 -11.82
N VAL A 18 0.52 -43.06 -12.84
CA VAL A 18 1.98 -43.15 -13.00
C VAL A 18 2.59 -41.78 -13.30
N VAL A 19 1.94 -40.94 -14.11
CA VAL A 19 2.37 -39.56 -14.37
C VAL A 19 2.30 -38.71 -13.10
N ALA A 20 1.23 -38.82 -12.30
CA ALA A 20 1.10 -38.12 -11.02
C ALA A 20 2.15 -38.59 -9.98
N THR A 21 2.49 -39.89 -9.98
CA THR A 21 3.48 -40.45 -9.05
C THR A 21 4.92 -40.08 -9.46
N LEU A 22 5.22 -40.05 -10.76
CA LEU A 22 6.51 -39.61 -11.30
C LEU A 22 6.74 -38.10 -11.14
N ALA A 23 5.68 -37.28 -11.18
CA ALA A 23 5.76 -35.85 -10.88
C ALA A 23 6.11 -35.55 -9.42
N ILE A 24 5.72 -36.43 -8.49
CA ILE A 24 6.03 -36.31 -7.05
C ILE A 24 7.44 -36.84 -6.73
N ALA A 25 7.90 -37.88 -7.43
CA ALA A 25 9.19 -38.53 -7.15
C ALA A 25 10.43 -37.79 -7.70
N GLY A 26 10.25 -36.77 -8.54
CA GLY A 26 11.35 -36.01 -9.18
C GLY A 26 11.80 -34.75 -8.44
N MET A 27 11.20 -34.40 -7.30
CA MET A 27 11.51 -33.14 -6.59
C MET A 27 12.61 -33.32 -5.53
N PRO A 28 13.73 -32.57 -5.59
CA PRO A 28 14.75 -32.62 -4.55
C PRO A 28 14.20 -32.07 -3.21
N PRO A 29 14.72 -32.53 -2.06
CA PRO A 29 14.29 -32.04 -0.75
C PRO A 29 14.62 -30.55 -0.63
N GLN A 30 13.61 -29.72 -0.34
CA GLN A 30 13.79 -28.28 -0.12
C GLN A 30 13.62 -27.95 1.37
N GLN A 31 14.48 -27.05 1.85
CA GLN A 31 14.50 -26.58 3.24
C GLN A 31 13.28 -25.71 3.58
N GLN A 32 13.04 -25.58 4.89
CA GLN A 32 11.92 -24.91 5.54
C GLN A 32 11.54 -23.57 4.89
N SER A 33 10.25 -23.36 4.62
CA SER A 33 9.73 -22.12 4.06
C SER A 33 8.46 -21.65 4.79
N PHE A 34 8.33 -20.33 4.88
CA PHE A 34 7.17 -19.61 5.41
C PHE A 34 6.20 -19.26 4.27
N ALA A 35 4.93 -18.96 4.59
CA ALA A 35 3.98 -18.41 3.62
C ALA A 35 4.32 -16.93 3.34
N HIS A 36 4.41 -16.58 2.05
CA HIS A 36 4.94 -15.34 1.46
C HIS A 36 6.48 -15.19 1.49
N PRO A 37 7.10 -14.58 0.45
CA PRO A 37 8.53 -14.32 0.38
C PRO A 37 8.85 -13.11 1.26
N ILE A 38 9.12 -13.40 2.52
CA ILE A 38 9.55 -12.44 3.54
C ILE A 38 11.08 -12.34 3.49
N THR A 39 11.62 -11.12 3.57
CA THR A 39 13.06 -10.91 3.65
C THR A 39 13.64 -11.53 4.93
N VAL A 40 14.54 -12.51 4.78
CA VAL A 40 15.29 -13.17 5.86
C VAL A 40 16.57 -12.40 6.16
N SER A 41 17.29 -12.02 5.10
CA SER A 41 18.57 -11.32 5.20
C SER A 41 18.86 -10.55 3.93
N SER A 42 19.74 -9.55 4.01
CA SER A 42 20.28 -8.85 2.85
C SER A 42 21.75 -8.54 3.04
N SER A 43 22.46 -8.39 1.92
CA SER A 43 23.81 -7.83 1.85
C SER A 43 23.83 -6.76 0.77
N PRO A 44 24.03 -5.46 1.11
CA PRO A 44 24.26 -4.93 2.46
C PRO A 44 23.08 -5.16 3.41
N LYS A 45 23.36 -5.24 4.72
CA LYS A 45 22.30 -5.34 5.72
C LYS A 45 21.50 -4.02 5.77
N PRO A 46 20.21 -4.06 6.16
CA PRO A 46 19.46 -2.85 6.36
C PRO A 46 20.16 -1.94 7.37
N PHE A 47 20.26 -0.66 7.02
CA PHE A 47 20.94 0.38 7.78
C PHE A 47 22.44 0.12 8.01
N GLN A 48 23.08 -0.71 7.18
CA GLN A 48 24.53 -0.91 7.25
C GLN A 48 25.27 0.28 6.65
N SER A 49 26.32 0.74 7.34
CA SER A 49 27.32 1.65 6.77
C SER A 49 28.52 0.87 6.24
N LEU A 50 28.88 1.16 5.00
CA LEU A 50 30.02 0.60 4.29
C LEU A 50 31.09 1.67 4.07
N SER A 51 32.36 1.28 4.16
CA SER A 51 33.49 2.15 3.85
C SER A 51 33.74 2.30 2.34
N SER A 52 33.13 1.44 1.52
CA SER A 52 33.32 1.42 0.06
C SER A 52 32.09 0.85 -0.63
N SER A 53 31.90 1.20 -1.90
CA SER A 53 30.81 0.70 -2.74
C SER A 53 30.85 -0.83 -2.88
N PRO A 54 29.73 -1.54 -2.59
CA PRO A 54 29.64 -2.98 -2.83
C PRO A 54 29.47 -3.27 -4.32
N ALA A 55 29.90 -4.46 -4.76
CA ALA A 55 29.76 -4.87 -6.16
C ALA A 55 28.32 -5.29 -6.54
N GLU A 56 27.54 -5.71 -5.55
CA GLU A 56 26.21 -6.28 -5.71
C GLU A 56 25.36 -6.03 -4.46
N VAL A 57 24.04 -5.97 -4.64
CA VAL A 57 23.05 -6.04 -3.55
C VAL A 57 22.30 -7.36 -3.67
N THR A 58 22.15 -8.07 -2.55
CA THR A 58 21.46 -9.36 -2.47
C THR A 58 20.42 -9.34 -1.36
N VAL A 59 19.28 -9.99 -1.59
CA VAL A 59 18.19 -10.15 -0.63
C VAL A 59 17.70 -11.59 -0.67
N THR A 60 17.74 -12.26 0.48
CA THR A 60 17.29 -13.65 0.67
C THR A 60 15.90 -13.65 1.27
N PHE A 61 14.99 -14.44 0.70
CA PHE A 61 13.61 -14.58 1.12
C PHE A 61 13.35 -15.91 1.83
N THR A 62 12.24 -16.00 2.55
CA THR A 62 11.79 -17.20 3.26
C THR A 62 11.38 -18.35 2.34
N GLU A 63 11.15 -18.08 1.05
CA GLU A 63 10.71 -19.07 0.06
C GLU A 63 11.21 -18.75 -1.36
N PRO A 64 11.20 -19.73 -2.28
CA PRO A 64 11.65 -19.51 -3.66
C PRO A 64 10.81 -18.49 -4.43
N ILE A 65 11.46 -17.73 -5.31
CA ILE A 65 10.86 -16.62 -6.06
C ILE A 65 10.85 -16.89 -7.57
N GLU A 66 9.89 -16.31 -8.27
CA GLU A 66 9.83 -16.30 -9.74
C GLU A 66 10.63 -15.13 -10.29
N LEU A 67 11.90 -15.39 -10.65
CA LEU A 67 12.86 -14.39 -11.08
C LEU A 67 12.35 -13.53 -12.25
N SER A 68 11.64 -14.12 -13.22
CA SER A 68 11.16 -13.41 -14.42
C SER A 68 10.11 -12.33 -14.12
N TYR A 69 9.50 -12.36 -12.93
CA TYR A 69 8.48 -11.43 -12.48
C TYR A 69 8.86 -10.74 -11.17
N SER A 70 10.13 -10.87 -10.76
CA SER A 70 10.68 -10.26 -9.56
C SER A 70 11.69 -9.19 -9.96
N THR A 71 11.67 -8.06 -9.26
CA THR A 71 12.57 -6.93 -9.53
C THR A 71 13.23 -6.44 -8.25
N MET A 72 14.45 -5.95 -8.42
CA MET A 72 15.17 -5.18 -7.40
C MET A 72 15.74 -3.94 -8.06
N SER A 73 15.64 -2.78 -7.40
CA SER A 73 16.33 -1.58 -7.84
C SER A 73 17.09 -0.91 -6.70
N VAL A 74 18.21 -0.27 -7.04
CA VAL A 74 19.07 0.43 -6.09
C VAL A 74 19.19 1.88 -6.53
N LEU A 75 18.76 2.79 -5.66
CA LEU A 75 18.67 4.23 -5.92
C LEU A 75 19.76 4.96 -5.12
N ALA A 76 20.48 5.86 -5.78
CA ALA A 76 21.43 6.79 -5.17
C ALA A 76 20.73 7.97 -4.46
N PRO A 77 21.43 8.78 -3.64
CA PRO A 77 20.83 9.93 -2.92
C PRO A 77 20.16 11.01 -3.80
N ASP A 78 20.49 11.06 -5.08
CA ASP A 78 19.88 11.95 -6.07
C ASP A 78 18.64 11.33 -6.76
N GLY A 79 18.32 10.08 -6.43
CA GLY A 79 17.23 9.31 -7.00
C GLY A 79 17.56 8.63 -8.32
N ALA A 80 18.83 8.69 -8.78
CA ALA A 80 19.27 7.97 -9.95
C ALA A 80 19.41 6.47 -9.66
N ARG A 81 19.09 5.64 -10.65
CA ARG A 81 19.29 4.19 -10.55
C ARG A 81 20.77 3.86 -10.75
N VAL A 82 21.36 3.13 -9.79
CA VAL A 82 22.79 2.79 -9.78
C VAL A 82 23.08 1.30 -9.94
N ASP A 83 22.04 0.48 -10.06
CA ASP A 83 22.16 -0.92 -10.43
C ASP A 83 22.17 -1.13 -11.95
N LYS A 84 22.65 -2.30 -12.40
CA LYS A 84 22.76 -2.66 -13.82
C LYS A 84 21.47 -3.24 -14.41
N ASN A 85 20.37 -3.27 -13.65
CA ASN A 85 19.11 -3.86 -14.05
C ASN A 85 19.23 -5.33 -14.49
N ASP A 86 20.03 -6.10 -13.74
CA ASP A 86 20.34 -7.51 -13.99
C ASP A 86 19.88 -8.40 -12.82
N PRO A 87 18.57 -8.47 -12.51
CA PRO A 87 18.08 -9.34 -11.46
C PRO A 87 18.46 -10.79 -11.75
N HIS A 88 19.08 -11.47 -10.78
CA HIS A 88 19.51 -12.84 -10.94
C HIS A 88 19.45 -13.64 -9.63
N ASN A 89 19.45 -14.96 -9.75
CA ASN A 89 19.54 -15.87 -8.61
C ASN A 89 21.01 -16.01 -8.19
N VAL A 90 21.32 -15.67 -6.93
CA VAL A 90 22.69 -15.71 -6.42
C VAL A 90 23.13 -17.16 -6.23
N GLY A 91 24.20 -17.59 -6.91
CA GLY A 91 24.71 -18.96 -6.80
C GLY A 91 23.73 -20.05 -7.26
N GLY A 92 22.69 -19.69 -8.03
CA GLY A 92 21.62 -20.59 -8.43
C GLY A 92 20.53 -20.81 -7.37
N ASP A 93 20.61 -20.14 -6.22
CA ASP A 93 19.59 -20.18 -5.18
C ASP A 93 18.35 -19.38 -5.60
N THR A 94 17.22 -20.06 -5.72
CA THR A 94 15.93 -19.46 -6.08
C THR A 94 15.30 -18.63 -4.95
N GLN A 95 15.88 -18.62 -3.74
CA GLN A 95 15.42 -17.78 -2.63
C GLN A 95 16.19 -16.45 -2.53
N THR A 96 17.31 -16.31 -3.23
CA THR A 96 18.19 -15.12 -3.10
C THR A 96 18.23 -14.34 -4.41
N LEU A 97 17.64 -13.14 -4.38
CA LEU A 97 17.64 -12.18 -5.49
C LEU A 97 18.87 -11.28 -5.39
N GLY A 98 19.64 -11.18 -6.47
CA GLY A 98 20.81 -10.32 -6.60
C GLY A 98 20.65 -9.29 -7.72
N VAL A 99 21.29 -8.13 -7.58
CA VAL A 99 21.46 -7.14 -8.64
C VAL A 99 22.84 -6.49 -8.55
N SER A 100 23.54 -6.38 -9.69
CA SER A 100 24.88 -5.81 -9.74
C SER A 100 24.86 -4.29 -9.67
N LEU A 101 25.83 -3.69 -8.99
CA LEU A 101 26.01 -2.24 -8.93
C LEU A 101 27.04 -1.73 -9.93
N GLN A 102 26.91 -0.46 -10.32
CA GLN A 102 27.97 0.26 -11.03
C GLN A 102 29.18 0.48 -10.10
N PRO A 103 30.43 0.40 -10.60
CA PRO A 103 31.62 0.61 -9.77
C PRO A 103 31.79 2.08 -9.37
N GLY A 104 32.39 2.33 -8.20
CA GLY A 104 32.81 3.68 -7.79
C GLY A 104 31.66 4.59 -7.37
N LEU A 105 30.60 4.03 -6.78
CA LEU A 105 29.47 4.82 -6.29
C LEU A 105 29.93 5.86 -5.25
N PRO A 106 29.45 7.12 -5.33
CA PRO A 106 29.82 8.18 -4.41
C PRO A 106 29.30 7.94 -2.99
N ASP A 107 29.86 8.66 -2.02
CA ASP A 107 29.38 8.61 -0.64
C ASP A 107 27.94 9.11 -0.51
N GLY A 108 27.11 8.39 0.24
CA GLY A 108 25.71 8.75 0.49
C GLY A 108 24.86 7.59 1.02
N ILE A 109 23.55 7.86 1.17
CA ILE A 109 22.54 6.87 1.57
C ILE A 109 21.83 6.33 0.31
N TYR A 110 21.84 5.02 0.16
CA TYR A 110 21.26 4.29 -0.96
C TYR A 110 20.00 3.55 -0.51
N THR A 111 19.04 3.43 -1.41
CA THR A 111 17.77 2.72 -1.16
C THR A 111 17.65 1.51 -2.06
N VAL A 112 17.39 0.37 -1.46
CA VAL A 112 17.08 -0.89 -2.14
C VAL A 112 15.58 -1.07 -2.09
N THR A 113 14.95 -1.31 -3.24
CA THR A 113 13.54 -1.69 -3.34
C THR A 113 13.41 -3.04 -4.02
N THR A 114 12.51 -3.88 -3.53
CA THR A 114 12.23 -5.22 -4.07
C THR A 114 10.74 -5.37 -4.32
N ARG A 115 10.38 -5.97 -5.45
CA ARG A 115 9.02 -6.46 -5.73
C ARG A 115 9.14 -7.89 -6.22
N VAL A 116 8.66 -8.85 -5.43
CA VAL A 116 9.00 -10.26 -5.59
C VAL A 116 7.75 -11.12 -5.68
N LEU A 117 7.70 -11.99 -6.70
CA LEU A 117 6.63 -12.97 -6.89
C LEU A 117 7.04 -14.32 -6.26
N SER A 118 6.22 -14.84 -5.36
CA SER A 118 6.40 -16.19 -4.81
C SER A 118 6.27 -17.27 -5.90
N ALA A 119 7.21 -18.20 -5.96
CA ALA A 119 7.10 -19.39 -6.82
C ALA A 119 6.21 -20.49 -6.21
N VAL A 120 5.73 -20.30 -4.99
CA VAL A 120 4.96 -21.29 -4.22
C VAL A 120 3.49 -20.89 -4.16
N ASP A 121 3.20 -19.72 -3.59
CA ASP A 121 1.83 -19.27 -3.33
C ASP A 121 1.31 -18.23 -4.33
N GLY A 122 2.19 -17.71 -5.21
CA GLY A 122 1.83 -16.78 -6.29
C GLY A 122 1.62 -15.33 -5.85
N HIS A 123 1.89 -14.95 -4.60
CA HIS A 123 1.73 -13.58 -4.11
C HIS A 123 2.91 -12.68 -4.49
N VAL A 124 2.63 -11.39 -4.66
CA VAL A 124 3.64 -10.35 -4.83
C VAL A 124 3.87 -9.63 -3.51
N VAL A 125 5.13 -9.56 -3.08
CA VAL A 125 5.55 -8.82 -1.87
C VAL A 125 6.49 -7.69 -2.26
N GLU A 126 6.23 -6.51 -1.71
CA GLU A 126 7.08 -5.33 -1.86
C GLU A 126 7.81 -5.02 -0.55
N SER A 127 9.09 -4.67 -0.64
CA SER A 127 9.89 -4.27 0.51
C SER A 127 10.95 -3.24 0.11
N ALA A 128 11.37 -2.41 1.05
CA ALA A 128 12.46 -1.47 0.84
C ALA A 128 13.29 -1.26 2.11
N PHE A 129 14.59 -1.03 1.93
CA PHE A 129 15.51 -0.68 3.02
C PHE A 129 16.62 0.26 2.51
N THR A 130 17.37 0.88 3.43
CA THR A 130 18.48 1.77 3.08
C THR A 130 19.83 1.25 3.60
N PHE A 131 20.93 1.66 2.98
CA PHE A 131 22.31 1.44 3.47
C PHE A 131 23.18 2.65 3.12
N GLY A 132 24.32 2.82 3.78
CA GLY A 132 25.24 3.95 3.56
C GLY A 132 26.56 3.53 2.94
N ILE A 133 27.11 4.34 2.03
CA ILE A 133 28.50 4.27 1.55
C ILE A 133 29.20 5.55 2.02
N GLY A 134 30.30 5.42 2.76
CA GLY A 134 31.03 6.56 3.34
C GLY A 134 30.23 7.41 4.34
N THR A 135 28.97 7.05 4.60
CA THR A 135 28.01 7.79 5.41
C THR A 135 27.42 6.88 6.50
N ALA A 136 27.37 7.38 7.73
CA ALA A 136 26.77 6.68 8.85
C ALA A 136 25.24 6.57 8.69
N VAL A 137 24.70 5.36 8.82
CA VAL A 137 23.27 5.09 8.86
C VAL A 137 23.01 4.36 10.17
N THR A 138 22.37 5.02 11.15
CA THR A 138 22.05 4.42 12.44
C THR A 138 20.69 3.72 12.35
N PRO A 139 20.53 2.50 12.89
CA PRO A 139 19.23 1.87 13.02
C PRO A 139 18.43 2.57 14.13
N GLY A 140 17.23 3.07 13.84
CA GLY A 140 16.11 2.90 14.76
C GLY A 140 15.83 1.40 14.89
N ALA A 141 15.22 0.95 16.00
CA ALA A 141 14.92 -0.46 16.26
C ALA A 141 14.51 -1.17 14.95
N GLY A 142 15.27 -2.22 14.61
CA GLY A 142 15.47 -2.71 13.24
C GLY A 142 14.19 -2.96 12.44
N PRO A 143 14.30 -3.13 11.10
CA PRO A 143 13.14 -3.24 10.23
C PRO A 143 12.24 -4.38 10.73
N ALA A 144 10.99 -4.05 11.06
CA ALA A 144 9.96 -5.08 11.06
C ALA A 144 9.74 -5.45 9.59
N THR A 145 9.74 -6.76 9.34
CA THR A 145 9.06 -7.33 8.18
C THR A 145 7.72 -6.61 8.00
N PRO A 146 7.42 -6.05 6.81
CA PRO A 146 6.13 -5.38 6.60
C PRO A 146 5.00 -6.31 7.05
N PRO A 147 3.92 -5.80 7.67
CA PRO A 147 2.76 -6.63 7.96
C PRO A 147 2.33 -7.24 6.63
N SER A 148 2.49 -8.56 6.50
CA SER A 148 1.98 -9.30 5.36
C SER A 148 0.51 -8.94 5.20
N GLN A 149 -0.01 -8.84 3.97
CA GLN A 149 -1.45 -8.79 3.79
C GLN A 149 -2.05 -10.01 4.52
N ILE A 150 -2.64 -9.77 5.69
CA ILE A 150 -3.04 -10.81 6.64
C ILE A 150 -4.15 -11.69 6.03
N LEU A 151 -4.81 -11.18 4.98
CA LEU A 151 -5.84 -11.87 4.23
C LEU A 151 -5.90 -11.35 2.80
N SER A 152 -6.05 -12.25 1.81
CA SER A 152 -6.50 -11.91 0.45
C SER A 152 -7.98 -12.29 0.27
N PRO A 153 -8.95 -11.36 0.43
CA PRO A 153 -10.38 -11.67 0.35
C PRO A 153 -10.79 -12.13 -1.05
N LEU A 154 -10.17 -11.55 -2.10
CA LEU A 154 -10.50 -11.84 -3.49
C LEU A 154 -10.07 -13.25 -3.90
N GLU A 155 -8.88 -13.69 -3.48
CA GLU A 155 -8.42 -15.07 -3.66
C GLU A 155 -9.27 -16.04 -2.83
N SER A 156 -9.56 -15.71 -1.58
CA SER A 156 -10.40 -16.54 -0.71
C SER A 156 -11.80 -16.74 -1.29
N ALA A 157 -12.39 -15.69 -1.87
CA ALA A 157 -13.67 -15.76 -2.57
C ALA A 157 -13.58 -16.55 -3.89
N SER A 158 -12.46 -16.46 -4.61
CA SER A 158 -12.26 -17.15 -5.90
C SER A 158 -11.98 -18.64 -5.74
N ARG A 159 -11.26 -19.04 -4.67
CA ARG A 159 -10.88 -20.42 -4.35
C ARG A 159 -12.02 -21.21 -3.67
N PHE A 160 -12.85 -20.54 -2.88
CA PHE A 160 -13.92 -21.16 -2.09
C PHE A 160 -14.89 -22.02 -2.93
N PRO A 161 -15.44 -21.53 -4.07
CA PRO A 161 -16.31 -22.34 -4.92
C PRO A 161 -15.60 -23.62 -5.40
N GLY A 162 -14.33 -23.54 -5.80
CA GLY A 162 -13.54 -24.69 -6.25
C GLY A 162 -13.40 -25.77 -5.18
N MET A 163 -13.22 -25.38 -3.91
CA MET A 163 -13.20 -26.31 -2.77
C MET A 163 -14.57 -26.99 -2.57
N VAL A 164 -15.68 -26.27 -2.75
CA VAL A 164 -17.03 -26.87 -2.70
C VAL A 164 -17.22 -27.86 -3.85
N GLY A 165 -16.81 -27.48 -5.06
CA GLY A 165 -16.93 -28.31 -6.26
C GLY A 165 -16.18 -29.64 -6.17
N GLN A 166 -14.92 -29.63 -5.72
CA GLN A 166 -14.11 -30.86 -5.59
C GLN A 166 -14.67 -31.82 -4.53
N VAL A 167 -15.14 -31.26 -3.41
CA VAL A 167 -15.75 -32.03 -2.31
C VAL A 167 -17.01 -32.73 -2.80
N ILE A 168 -17.86 -32.03 -3.57
CA ILE A 168 -19.06 -32.63 -4.19
C ILE A 168 -18.67 -33.80 -5.09
N VAL A 169 -17.69 -33.62 -5.97
CA VAL A 169 -17.27 -34.63 -6.95
C VAL A 169 -16.75 -35.90 -6.26
N VAL A 170 -15.76 -35.76 -5.36
CA VAL A 170 -15.12 -36.88 -4.67
C VAL A 170 -16.11 -37.59 -3.75
N GLY A 171 -16.87 -36.84 -2.96
CA GLY A 171 -17.84 -37.42 -2.03
C GLY A 171 -19.01 -38.11 -2.74
N ALA A 172 -19.51 -37.56 -3.84
CA ALA A 172 -20.57 -38.22 -4.63
C ALA A 172 -20.07 -39.49 -5.32
N ALA A 173 -18.88 -39.45 -5.92
CA ALA A 173 -18.28 -40.60 -6.58
C ALA A 173 -17.98 -41.75 -5.60
N PHE A 174 -17.35 -41.43 -4.47
CA PHE A 174 -17.09 -42.40 -3.40
C PHE A 174 -18.41 -42.94 -2.80
N GLY A 175 -19.36 -42.05 -2.49
CA GLY A 175 -20.66 -42.42 -1.93
C GLY A 175 -21.41 -43.42 -2.81
N SER A 176 -21.35 -43.25 -4.14
CA SER A 176 -21.92 -44.21 -5.10
C SER A 176 -21.30 -45.61 -4.98
N LEU A 177 -19.98 -45.69 -4.78
CA LEU A 177 -19.29 -46.98 -4.66
C LEU A 177 -19.55 -47.65 -3.29
N TRP A 178 -19.79 -46.86 -2.25
CA TRP A 178 -19.81 -47.34 -0.86
C TRP A 178 -21.21 -47.63 -0.27
N LEU A 179 -22.22 -46.81 -0.59
CA LEU A 179 -23.49 -46.77 0.16
C LEU A 179 -24.42 -47.96 -0.11
N TRP A 180 -24.43 -48.49 -1.34
CA TRP A 180 -25.50 -49.39 -1.79
C TRP A 180 -25.35 -50.86 -1.38
N LYS A 181 -24.13 -51.30 -1.05
CA LYS A 181 -23.82 -52.72 -0.81
C LYS A 181 -24.65 -53.36 0.31
N PRO A 182 -24.91 -52.72 1.46
CA PRO A 182 -25.74 -53.29 2.52
C PRO A 182 -27.23 -53.40 2.15
N LEU A 183 -27.76 -52.43 1.39
CA LEU A 183 -29.15 -52.43 0.93
C LEU A 183 -29.41 -53.56 -0.08
N ALA A 184 -28.47 -53.80 -0.99
CA ALA A 184 -28.54 -54.87 -1.98
C ALA A 184 -28.54 -56.28 -1.36
N ARG A 185 -28.13 -56.44 -0.10
CA ARG A 185 -28.16 -57.73 0.62
C ARG A 185 -29.55 -58.11 1.13
N VAL A 186 -30.50 -57.18 1.13
CA VAL A 186 -31.88 -57.40 1.58
C VAL A 186 -32.79 -57.43 0.34
N PRO A 187 -33.20 -58.61 -0.17
CA PRO A 187 -33.81 -58.72 -1.50
C PRO A 187 -35.10 -57.89 -1.69
N TRP A 188 -36.02 -57.91 -0.72
CA TRP A 188 -37.27 -57.15 -0.80
C TRP A 188 -37.02 -55.63 -0.80
N LEU A 189 -36.05 -55.18 -0.01
CA LEU A 189 -35.67 -53.76 0.08
C LEU A 189 -34.91 -53.32 -1.18
N ALA A 190 -34.06 -54.19 -1.74
CA ALA A 190 -33.39 -53.94 -3.00
C ALA A 190 -34.39 -53.78 -4.16
N GLY A 191 -35.43 -54.61 -4.19
CA GLY A 191 -36.59 -54.46 -5.09
C GLY A 191 -37.27 -53.10 -4.94
N ALA A 192 -37.64 -52.73 -3.72
CA ALA A 192 -38.28 -51.43 -3.46
C ALA A 192 -37.43 -50.23 -3.89
N ILE A 193 -36.13 -50.25 -3.57
CA ILE A 193 -35.18 -49.16 -3.88
C ILE A 193 -34.86 -49.09 -5.38
N SER A 194 -34.89 -50.22 -6.11
CA SER A 194 -34.60 -50.25 -7.55
C SER A 194 -35.46 -49.26 -8.34
N SER A 195 -36.71 -49.05 -7.92
CA SER A 195 -37.65 -48.09 -8.51
C SER A 195 -37.16 -46.63 -8.44
N GLN A 196 -36.39 -46.27 -7.41
CA GLN A 196 -35.82 -44.93 -7.23
C GLN A 196 -34.34 -44.85 -7.61
N ARG A 197 -33.66 -45.99 -7.77
CA ARG A 197 -32.20 -46.05 -7.92
C ARG A 197 -31.70 -45.30 -9.17
N ALA A 198 -32.35 -45.49 -10.32
CA ALA A 198 -31.99 -44.78 -11.55
C ALA A 198 -32.16 -43.26 -11.42
N ALA A 199 -33.17 -42.79 -10.68
CA ALA A 199 -33.38 -41.37 -10.43
C ALA A 199 -32.34 -40.78 -9.47
N ILE A 200 -31.92 -41.56 -8.48
CA ILE A 200 -30.83 -41.19 -7.54
C ILE A 200 -29.52 -41.07 -8.30
N ASP A 201 -29.13 -42.10 -9.06
CA ASP A 201 -27.86 -42.10 -9.80
C ASP A 201 -27.85 -40.99 -10.87
N ARG A 202 -28.98 -40.68 -11.51
CA ARG A 202 -29.08 -39.56 -12.46
C ARG A 202 -28.84 -38.20 -11.80
N LYS A 203 -29.48 -37.97 -10.66
CA LYS A 203 -29.28 -36.72 -9.89
C LYS A 203 -27.87 -36.62 -9.31
N MET A 204 -27.28 -37.74 -8.91
CA MET A 204 -25.90 -37.81 -8.43
C MET A 204 -24.90 -37.46 -9.53
N VAL A 205 -25.01 -38.04 -10.73
CA VAL A 205 -24.11 -37.68 -11.85
C VAL A 205 -24.33 -36.23 -12.28
N LYS A 206 -25.57 -35.72 -12.26
CA LYS A 206 -25.84 -34.28 -12.47
C LYS A 206 -25.15 -33.40 -11.42
N LEU A 207 -25.15 -33.84 -10.15
CA LEU A 207 -24.46 -33.14 -9.06
C LEU A 207 -22.93 -33.14 -9.26
N ILE A 208 -22.35 -34.25 -9.74
CA ILE A 208 -20.91 -34.33 -10.11
C ILE A 208 -20.58 -33.34 -11.24
N ILE A 209 -21.43 -33.25 -12.28
CA ILE A 209 -21.26 -32.27 -13.37
C ILE A 209 -21.29 -30.83 -12.81
N ILE A 210 -22.24 -30.52 -11.93
CA ILE A 210 -22.30 -29.20 -11.28
C ILE A 210 -21.02 -28.93 -10.48
N GLY A 211 -20.56 -29.90 -9.67
CA GLY A 211 -19.32 -29.78 -8.92
C GLY A 211 -18.11 -29.52 -9.81
N ALA A 212 -17.99 -30.25 -10.93
CA ALA A 212 -16.92 -30.07 -11.91
C ALA A 212 -16.96 -28.68 -12.58
N ALA A 213 -18.15 -28.16 -12.90
CA ALA A 213 -18.30 -26.82 -13.47
C ALA A 213 -17.86 -25.73 -12.49
N ILE A 214 -18.20 -25.91 -11.20
CA ILE A 214 -17.77 -24.98 -10.14
C ILE A 214 -16.24 -24.98 -10.00
N VAL A 215 -15.59 -26.15 -10.04
CA VAL A 215 -14.11 -26.25 -10.04
C VAL A 215 -13.50 -25.49 -11.21
N ILE A 216 -14.00 -25.71 -12.42
CA ILE A 216 -13.53 -25.02 -13.64
C ILE A 216 -13.67 -23.50 -13.53
N GLY A 217 -14.83 -23.02 -13.09
CA GLY A 217 -15.07 -21.58 -12.90
C GLY A 217 -14.13 -20.95 -11.87
N SER A 218 -13.88 -21.65 -10.76
CA SER A 218 -12.92 -21.24 -9.74
C SER A 218 -11.49 -21.19 -10.28
N ASN A 219 -11.07 -22.17 -11.08
CA ASN A 219 -9.74 -22.18 -11.69
C ASN A 219 -9.53 -20.97 -12.62
N PHE A 220 -10.54 -20.57 -13.41
CA PHE A 220 -10.47 -19.37 -14.25
C PHE A 220 -10.36 -18.10 -13.40
N ALA A 221 -11.16 -18.01 -12.32
CA ALA A 221 -11.10 -16.88 -11.40
C ALA A 221 -9.71 -16.75 -10.77
N MET A 222 -9.09 -17.86 -10.34
CA MET A 222 -7.75 -17.84 -9.74
C MET A 222 -6.66 -17.37 -10.71
N ILE A 223 -6.69 -17.81 -11.98
CA ILE A 223 -5.75 -17.32 -13.00
C ILE A 223 -5.96 -15.80 -13.25
N ALA A 224 -7.20 -15.34 -13.24
CA ALA A 224 -7.51 -13.93 -13.42
C ALA A 224 -7.04 -13.08 -12.22
N VAL A 225 -7.26 -13.54 -10.99
CA VAL A 225 -6.75 -12.89 -9.78
C VAL A 225 -5.22 -12.81 -9.83
N GLN A 226 -4.56 -13.92 -10.16
CA GLN A 226 -3.11 -13.92 -10.30
C GLN A 226 -2.61 -12.91 -11.35
N ALA A 227 -3.28 -12.80 -12.50
CA ALA A 227 -2.92 -11.83 -13.53
C ALA A 227 -3.02 -10.37 -13.02
N ILE A 228 -4.02 -10.08 -12.19
CA ILE A 228 -4.18 -8.77 -11.52
C ILE A 228 -3.03 -8.53 -10.56
N ASP A 229 -2.70 -9.50 -9.70
CA ASP A 229 -1.68 -9.35 -8.66
C ASP A 229 -0.28 -9.12 -9.23
N ILE A 230 0.08 -9.85 -10.30
CA ILE A 230 1.37 -9.66 -10.99
C ILE A 230 1.37 -8.48 -11.96
N ASN A 231 0.24 -7.77 -12.10
CA ASN A 231 0.05 -6.67 -13.05
C ASN A 231 0.45 -7.05 -14.50
N ALA A 232 0.06 -8.24 -14.95
CA ALA A 232 0.37 -8.76 -16.29
C ALA A 232 -0.84 -9.39 -16.97
N GLY A 233 -0.67 -9.80 -18.23
CA GLY A 233 -1.73 -10.50 -18.97
C GLY A 233 -1.93 -11.94 -18.49
N ILE A 234 -3.08 -12.52 -18.87
CA ILE A 234 -3.44 -13.91 -18.54
C ILE A 234 -2.39 -14.92 -19.05
N ALA A 235 -1.78 -14.67 -20.22
CA ALA A 235 -0.76 -15.54 -20.77
C ALA A 235 0.50 -15.59 -19.88
N GLN A 236 0.90 -14.43 -19.33
CA GLN A 236 2.00 -14.32 -18.39
C GLN A 236 1.67 -15.00 -17.06
N ALA A 237 0.45 -14.82 -16.54
CA ALA A 237 -0.01 -15.49 -15.34
C ALA A 237 0.05 -17.02 -15.47
N ILE A 238 -0.43 -17.57 -16.60
CA ILE A 238 -0.35 -19.01 -16.90
C ILE A 238 1.10 -19.51 -16.94
N ALA A 239 2.04 -18.71 -17.44
CA ALA A 239 3.44 -19.10 -17.57
C ALA A 239 4.17 -19.25 -16.22
N THR A 240 3.65 -18.66 -15.14
CA THR A 240 4.22 -18.82 -13.79
C THR A 240 4.07 -20.27 -13.27
N LYS A 241 4.91 -20.69 -12.34
CA LYS A 241 4.79 -22.01 -11.69
C LYS A 241 3.43 -22.21 -11.01
N PHE A 242 2.90 -21.18 -10.34
CA PHE A 242 1.57 -21.21 -9.74
C PHE A 242 0.46 -21.32 -10.81
N GLY A 243 0.54 -20.53 -11.89
CA GLY A 243 -0.40 -20.59 -13.02
C GLY A 243 -0.39 -21.93 -13.75
N ASN A 244 0.75 -22.61 -13.83
CA ASN A 244 0.87 -23.96 -14.37
C ASN A 244 0.10 -25.01 -13.54
N VAL A 245 0.07 -24.88 -12.20
CA VAL A 245 -0.73 -25.77 -11.34
C VAL A 245 -2.23 -25.55 -11.59
N TRP A 246 -2.68 -24.30 -11.67
CA TRP A 246 -4.09 -23.99 -12.00
C TRP A 246 -4.48 -24.45 -13.41
N THR A 247 -3.57 -24.37 -14.37
CA THR A 247 -3.76 -24.86 -15.73
C THR A 247 -3.87 -26.39 -15.76
N THR A 248 -2.99 -27.09 -15.05
CA THR A 248 -3.04 -28.55 -14.92
C THR A 248 -4.38 -28.99 -14.31
N ARG A 249 -4.79 -28.33 -13.23
CA ARG A 249 -6.08 -28.52 -12.58
C ARG A 249 -7.27 -28.23 -13.50
N MET A 250 -7.14 -27.25 -14.40
CA MET A 250 -8.15 -26.96 -15.43
C MET A 250 -8.33 -28.14 -16.40
N ILE A 251 -7.23 -28.73 -16.85
CA ILE A 251 -7.23 -29.89 -17.75
C ILE A 251 -7.87 -31.09 -17.06
N GLU A 252 -7.45 -31.41 -15.83
CA GLU A 252 -7.98 -32.52 -15.03
C GLU A 252 -9.49 -32.40 -14.80
N SER A 253 -9.96 -31.22 -14.38
CA SER A 253 -11.38 -30.94 -14.13
C SER A 253 -12.21 -30.95 -15.42
N SER A 254 -11.64 -30.56 -16.56
CA SER A 254 -12.28 -30.66 -17.88
C SER A 254 -12.42 -32.12 -18.34
N ILE A 255 -11.40 -32.95 -18.15
CA ILE A 255 -11.47 -34.39 -18.44
C ILE A 255 -12.53 -35.05 -17.54
N LEU A 256 -12.54 -34.71 -16.25
CA LEU A 256 -13.54 -35.18 -15.30
C LEU A 256 -14.97 -34.82 -15.73
N MET A 257 -15.17 -33.57 -16.17
CA MET A 257 -16.45 -33.09 -16.71
C MET A 257 -16.90 -33.92 -17.91
N ILE A 258 -16.01 -34.17 -18.87
CA ILE A 258 -16.30 -34.96 -20.08
C ILE A 258 -16.74 -36.38 -19.71
N ILE A 259 -16.01 -37.04 -18.80
CA ILE A 259 -16.37 -38.38 -18.30
C ILE A 259 -17.76 -38.35 -17.63
N ALA A 260 -18.01 -37.38 -16.75
CA ALA A 260 -19.29 -37.26 -16.04
C ALA A 260 -20.47 -37.01 -17.01
N VAL A 261 -20.30 -36.14 -18.02
CA VAL A 261 -21.30 -35.88 -19.06
C VAL A 261 -21.57 -37.13 -19.90
N PHE A 262 -20.53 -37.88 -20.26
CA PHE A 262 -20.69 -39.15 -20.99
C PHE A 262 -21.54 -40.15 -20.19
N VAL A 263 -21.21 -40.35 -18.91
CA VAL A 263 -21.96 -41.22 -18.00
C VAL A 263 -23.41 -40.75 -17.85
N TYR A 264 -23.64 -39.43 -17.71
CA TYR A 264 -24.97 -38.86 -17.61
C TYR A 264 -25.82 -39.10 -18.88
N ARG A 265 -25.21 -38.93 -20.07
CA ARG A 265 -25.88 -39.16 -21.35
C ARG A 265 -26.21 -40.64 -21.55
N LYS A 266 -25.29 -41.54 -21.21
CA LYS A 266 -25.51 -43.00 -21.24
C LYS A 266 -26.69 -43.38 -20.34
N LEU A 267 -26.67 -42.92 -19.09
CA LEU A 267 -27.73 -43.19 -18.10
C LEU A 267 -29.09 -42.64 -18.55
N THR A 268 -29.12 -41.45 -19.16
CA THR A 268 -30.37 -40.82 -19.62
C THR A 268 -30.94 -41.49 -20.87
N ARG A 269 -30.09 -41.94 -21.79
CA ARG A 269 -30.52 -42.58 -23.06
C ARG A 269 -30.91 -44.05 -22.90
N THR A 270 -30.15 -44.80 -22.11
CA THR A 270 -30.29 -46.27 -22.02
C THR A 270 -30.98 -46.74 -20.76
N GLY A 271 -31.09 -45.88 -19.73
CA GLY A 271 -31.54 -46.27 -18.39
C GLY A 271 -30.53 -47.14 -17.62
N ALA A 272 -29.42 -47.54 -18.24
CA ALA A 272 -28.39 -48.37 -17.60
C ALA A 272 -27.67 -47.59 -16.50
N LEU A 273 -27.61 -48.17 -15.30
CA LEU A 273 -26.92 -47.58 -14.15
C LEU A 273 -25.42 -47.39 -14.43
N PRO A 274 -24.77 -46.38 -13.82
CA PRO A 274 -23.33 -46.21 -13.92
C PRO A 274 -22.59 -47.47 -13.47
N SER A 275 -21.65 -47.93 -14.28
CA SER A 275 -20.78 -49.06 -13.94
C SER A 275 -19.78 -48.65 -12.86
N ARG A 276 -19.25 -49.65 -12.14
CA ARG A 276 -18.20 -49.40 -11.13
C ARG A 276 -16.94 -48.77 -11.74
N ALA A 277 -16.58 -49.14 -12.97
CA ALA A 277 -15.42 -48.59 -13.67
C ALA A 277 -15.62 -47.10 -14.00
N GLU A 278 -16.81 -46.71 -14.45
CA GLU A 278 -17.15 -45.31 -14.72
C GLU A 278 -17.08 -44.44 -13.45
N MET A 279 -17.63 -44.94 -12.33
CA MET A 279 -17.55 -44.23 -11.06
C MET A 279 -16.14 -44.19 -10.47
N LEU A 280 -15.34 -45.24 -10.69
CA LEU A 280 -13.93 -45.27 -10.30
C LEU A 280 -13.10 -44.26 -11.10
N ALA A 281 -13.35 -44.13 -12.41
CA ALA A 281 -12.68 -43.14 -13.24
C ALA A 281 -12.96 -41.70 -12.77
N ILE A 282 -14.22 -41.38 -12.45
CA ILE A 282 -14.58 -40.08 -11.86
C ILE A 282 -13.89 -39.87 -10.51
N LEU A 283 -13.85 -40.90 -9.66
CA LEU A 283 -13.19 -40.80 -8.35
C LEU A 283 -11.69 -40.54 -8.51
N VAL A 284 -11.00 -41.26 -9.39
CA VAL A 284 -9.55 -41.06 -9.61
C VAL A 284 -9.26 -39.66 -10.14
N MET A 285 -10.03 -39.17 -11.11
CA MET A 285 -9.87 -37.80 -11.59
C MET A 285 -10.19 -36.76 -10.50
N GLY A 286 -11.17 -37.04 -9.64
CA GLY A 286 -11.48 -36.17 -8.50
C GLY A 286 -10.33 -36.13 -7.48
N LEU A 287 -9.65 -37.26 -7.26
CA LEU A 287 -8.45 -37.32 -6.41
C LEU A 287 -7.25 -36.62 -7.06
N ALA A 288 -7.07 -36.70 -8.38
CA ALA A 288 -6.04 -35.94 -9.09
C ALA A 288 -6.21 -34.42 -8.89
N VAL A 289 -7.46 -33.93 -8.98
CA VAL A 289 -7.79 -32.54 -8.63
C VAL A 289 -7.46 -32.23 -7.16
N LEU A 290 -7.58 -33.16 -6.21
CA LEU A 290 -7.14 -32.91 -4.83
C LEU A 290 -5.61 -32.83 -4.70
N VAL A 291 -4.85 -33.62 -5.48
CA VAL A 291 -3.37 -33.53 -5.51
C VAL A 291 -2.94 -32.13 -5.91
N THR A 292 -3.53 -31.55 -6.97
CA THR A 292 -3.21 -30.18 -7.38
C THR A 292 -3.59 -29.15 -6.32
N SER A 293 -4.60 -29.37 -5.46
CA SER A 293 -4.87 -28.49 -4.31
C SER A 293 -3.79 -28.54 -3.23
N SER A 294 -3.22 -29.73 -2.97
CA SER A 294 -2.19 -29.91 -1.93
C SER A 294 -0.82 -29.40 -2.35
N LEU A 295 -0.56 -29.32 -3.67
CA LEU A 295 0.67 -28.72 -4.22
C LEU A 295 0.73 -27.18 -4.09
N ILE A 296 -0.38 -26.53 -3.74
CA ILE A 296 -0.51 -25.08 -3.52
C ILE A 296 -1.14 -24.78 -2.14
N ALA A 297 -0.94 -25.68 -1.19
CA ALA A 297 -1.33 -25.51 0.21
C ALA A 297 -0.11 -25.10 1.04
N HIS A 298 -0.31 -24.60 2.26
CA HIS A 298 0.78 -24.26 3.19
C HIS A 298 1.76 -25.41 3.42
N GLY A 299 1.30 -26.67 3.35
CA GLY A 299 2.18 -27.84 3.43
C GLY A 299 3.18 -27.95 2.27
N ALA A 300 2.86 -27.42 1.09
CA ALA A 300 3.79 -27.38 -0.05
C ALA A 300 4.89 -26.32 0.10
N ALA A 301 4.60 -25.22 0.80
CA ALA A 301 5.60 -24.21 1.14
C ALA A 301 6.73 -24.81 1.97
N THR A 302 6.40 -25.64 2.97
CA THR A 302 7.41 -26.27 3.83
C THR A 302 8.48 -27.10 3.12
N GLY A 303 8.30 -27.44 1.83
CA GLY A 303 9.18 -28.33 1.07
C GLY A 303 9.09 -29.80 1.50
N GLN A 304 8.27 -30.11 2.52
CA GLN A 304 8.13 -31.46 3.07
C GLN A 304 7.04 -32.24 2.35
N ILE A 305 7.43 -33.33 1.69
CA ILE A 305 6.50 -34.30 1.07
C ILE A 305 5.50 -34.80 2.12
N THR A 306 5.93 -34.98 3.38
CA THR A 306 5.05 -35.40 4.48
C THR A 306 3.90 -34.42 4.72
N ALA A 307 4.14 -33.11 4.70
CA ALA A 307 3.10 -32.09 4.90
C ALA A 307 2.12 -32.07 3.73
N ILE A 308 2.61 -32.20 2.48
CA ILE A 308 1.76 -32.32 1.28
C ILE A 308 0.87 -33.57 1.35
N LEU A 309 1.44 -34.72 1.75
CA LEU A 309 0.68 -35.96 1.89
C LEU A 309 -0.38 -35.86 3.00
N LEU A 310 -0.04 -35.28 4.15
CA LEU A 310 -0.98 -35.08 5.25
C LEU A 310 -2.15 -34.17 4.84
N ASP A 311 -1.87 -33.08 4.12
CA ASP A 311 -2.91 -32.21 3.56
C ASP A 311 -3.80 -32.97 2.56
N PHE A 312 -3.20 -33.73 1.63
CA PHE A 312 -3.94 -34.53 0.65
C PHE A 312 -4.89 -35.54 1.32
N PHE A 313 -4.41 -36.28 2.33
CA PHE A 313 -5.23 -37.24 3.06
C PHE A 313 -6.32 -36.53 3.89
N HIS A 314 -6.01 -35.40 4.52
CA HIS A 314 -6.97 -34.60 5.27
C HIS A 314 -8.08 -34.04 4.37
N ASN A 315 -7.73 -33.53 3.19
CA ASN A 315 -8.67 -32.98 2.21
C ASN A 315 -9.51 -34.09 1.55
N THR A 316 -8.93 -35.27 1.31
CA THR A 316 -9.66 -36.46 0.85
C THR A 316 -10.68 -36.92 1.89
N ALA A 317 -10.27 -36.98 3.16
CA ALA A 317 -11.12 -37.25 4.31
C ALA A 317 -12.31 -36.28 4.38
N ALA A 318 -12.03 -34.97 4.36
CA ALA A 318 -13.06 -33.93 4.36
C ALA A 318 -14.00 -34.04 3.15
N SER A 319 -13.46 -34.34 1.97
CA SER A 319 -14.23 -34.49 0.73
C SER A 319 -15.21 -35.66 0.78
N ILE A 320 -14.79 -36.82 1.30
CA ILE A 320 -15.68 -37.97 1.46
C ILE A 320 -16.78 -37.68 2.48
N TRP A 321 -16.45 -36.99 3.58
CA TRP A 321 -17.43 -36.65 4.62
C TRP A 321 -18.44 -35.60 4.16
N ILE A 322 -17.98 -34.39 3.83
CA ILE A 322 -18.86 -33.26 3.46
C ILE A 322 -19.57 -33.55 2.13
N GLY A 323 -18.87 -34.07 1.13
CA GLY A 323 -19.47 -34.42 -0.15
C GLY A 323 -20.46 -35.58 -0.04
N GLY A 324 -20.19 -36.53 0.85
CA GLY A 324 -21.13 -37.58 1.22
C GLY A 324 -22.41 -37.05 1.87
N LEU A 325 -22.30 -36.05 2.75
CA LEU A 325 -23.46 -35.36 3.35
C LEU A 325 -24.29 -34.62 2.30
N ILE A 326 -23.64 -33.94 1.34
CA ILE A 326 -24.33 -33.26 0.23
C ILE A 326 -25.09 -34.30 -0.62
N LEU A 327 -24.46 -35.42 -0.98
CA LEU A 327 -25.11 -36.51 -1.70
C LEU A 327 -26.32 -37.05 -0.91
N MET A 328 -26.15 -37.31 0.38
CA MET A 328 -27.20 -37.86 1.24
C MET A 328 -28.36 -36.88 1.42
N GLY A 329 -28.08 -35.61 1.74
CA GLY A 329 -29.08 -34.60 2.07
C GLY A 329 -29.86 -34.06 0.87
N PHE A 330 -29.23 -33.94 -0.29
CA PHE A 330 -29.85 -33.34 -1.48
C PHE A 330 -30.34 -34.36 -2.52
N VAL A 331 -29.80 -35.57 -2.51
CA VAL A 331 -30.12 -36.58 -3.53
C VAL A 331 -30.69 -37.87 -2.93
N ALA A 332 -29.91 -38.60 -2.14
CA ALA A 332 -30.26 -39.98 -1.76
C ALA A 332 -31.44 -40.04 -0.78
N VAL A 333 -31.36 -39.35 0.36
CA VAL A 333 -32.39 -39.39 1.42
C VAL A 333 -33.73 -38.78 0.95
N PRO A 334 -33.77 -37.62 0.27
CA PRO A 334 -35.04 -37.09 -0.25
C PRO A 334 -35.76 -38.06 -1.20
N LYS A 335 -35.01 -38.79 -2.04
CA LYS A 335 -35.59 -39.78 -2.95
C LYS A 335 -36.05 -41.04 -2.24
N ILE A 336 -35.33 -41.45 -1.21
CA ILE A 336 -35.72 -42.57 -0.35
C ILE A 336 -37.02 -42.23 0.39
N LEU A 337 -37.11 -41.04 1.00
CA LEU A 337 -38.31 -40.61 1.74
C LEU A 337 -39.54 -40.39 0.85
N ALA A 338 -39.36 -40.24 -0.46
CA ALA A 338 -40.43 -40.15 -1.44
C ALA A 338 -41.00 -41.51 -1.88
N MET A 339 -40.43 -42.64 -1.41
CA MET A 339 -41.01 -43.96 -1.67
C MET A 339 -42.37 -44.11 -0.98
N PRO A 340 -43.34 -44.80 -1.62
CA PRO A 340 -44.68 -44.98 -1.05
C PRO A 340 -44.68 -45.91 0.17
N ASP A 341 -43.81 -46.92 0.19
CA ASP A 341 -43.72 -47.90 1.26
C ASP A 341 -42.99 -47.33 2.49
N GLU A 342 -43.71 -47.15 3.61
CA GLU A 342 -43.18 -46.69 4.89
C GLU A 342 -42.14 -47.63 5.51
N ARG A 343 -42.35 -48.94 5.38
CA ARG A 343 -41.42 -49.94 5.91
C ARG A 343 -40.12 -49.92 5.13
N ALA A 344 -40.19 -49.82 3.80
CA ALA A 344 -39.00 -49.67 2.95
C ALA A 344 -38.23 -48.38 3.24
N ARG A 345 -38.94 -47.25 3.47
CA ARG A 345 -38.34 -45.98 3.91
C ARG A 345 -37.58 -46.15 5.22
N ALA A 346 -38.24 -46.66 6.25
CA ALA A 346 -37.67 -46.85 7.57
C ALA A 346 -36.46 -47.81 7.54
N ALA A 347 -36.55 -48.91 6.79
CA ALA A 347 -35.46 -49.88 6.62
C ALA A 347 -34.26 -49.29 5.87
N ALA A 348 -34.50 -48.52 4.80
CA ALA A 348 -33.42 -47.87 4.06
C ALA A 348 -32.66 -46.86 4.93
N ILE A 349 -33.37 -46.03 5.71
CA ILE A 349 -32.76 -45.05 6.61
C ILE A 349 -32.04 -45.73 7.78
N SER A 350 -32.61 -46.78 8.37
CA SER A 350 -32.00 -47.51 9.50
C SER A 350 -30.70 -48.23 9.11
N ILE A 351 -30.51 -48.53 7.83
CA ILE A 351 -29.28 -49.14 7.28
C ILE A 351 -28.29 -48.08 6.78
N LEU A 352 -28.77 -47.03 6.11
CA LEU A 352 -27.91 -46.00 5.51
C LEU A 352 -27.21 -45.12 6.55
N ILE A 353 -27.90 -44.75 7.64
CA ILE A 353 -27.29 -43.94 8.71
C ILE A 353 -26.04 -44.63 9.26
N PRO A 354 -26.10 -45.85 9.84
CA PRO A 354 -24.92 -46.48 10.40
C PRO A 354 -23.87 -46.83 9.34
N ARG A 355 -24.26 -47.08 8.08
CA ARG A 355 -23.31 -47.29 6.97
C ARG A 355 -22.50 -46.03 6.68
N PHE A 356 -23.14 -44.88 6.64
CA PHE A 356 -22.45 -43.60 6.44
C PHE A 356 -21.66 -43.20 7.70
N SER A 357 -22.22 -43.39 8.90
CA SER A 357 -21.49 -43.14 10.15
C SER A 357 -20.23 -43.98 10.30
N THR A 358 -20.19 -45.25 9.85
CA THR A 358 -18.94 -46.04 9.90
C THR A 358 -17.81 -45.40 9.11
N ILE A 359 -18.07 -44.82 7.93
CA ILE A 359 -17.01 -44.18 7.14
C ILE A 359 -16.63 -42.81 7.72
N VAL A 360 -17.61 -42.02 8.17
CA VAL A 360 -17.37 -40.71 8.79
C VAL A 360 -16.54 -40.84 10.06
N VAL A 361 -16.81 -41.82 10.91
CA VAL A 361 -16.04 -42.04 12.14
C VAL A 361 -14.61 -42.51 11.84
N THR A 362 -14.40 -43.35 10.82
CA THR A 362 -13.06 -43.72 10.36
C THR A 362 -12.29 -42.50 9.85
N ILE A 363 -12.95 -41.67 9.05
CA ILE A 363 -12.40 -40.42 8.52
C ILE A 363 -12.09 -39.42 9.65
N LEU A 364 -12.93 -39.33 10.68
CA LEU A 364 -12.71 -38.49 11.84
C LEU A 364 -11.44 -38.91 12.58
N GLY A 365 -11.20 -40.22 12.74
CA GLY A 365 -9.93 -40.73 13.27
C GLY A 365 -8.71 -40.29 12.45
N ILE A 366 -8.82 -40.35 11.11
CA ILE A 366 -7.76 -39.85 10.20
C ILE A 366 -7.58 -38.33 10.36
N ALA A 367 -8.67 -37.56 10.43
CA ALA A 367 -8.63 -36.09 10.56
C ALA A 367 -8.03 -35.64 11.90
N ILE A 368 -8.33 -36.35 12.99
CA ILE A 368 -7.79 -36.11 14.34
C ILE A 368 -6.27 -36.35 14.39
N ILE A 369 -5.73 -37.24 13.55
CA ILE A 369 -4.28 -37.48 13.46
C ILE A 369 -3.63 -36.47 12.51
N THR A 370 -4.16 -36.36 11.30
CA THR A 370 -3.55 -35.56 10.22
C THR A 370 -3.60 -34.06 10.50
N GLY A 371 -4.66 -33.54 11.11
CA GLY A 371 -4.82 -32.10 11.37
C GLY A 371 -3.79 -31.53 12.35
N PRO A 372 -3.68 -32.05 13.58
CA PRO A 372 -2.68 -31.59 14.55
C PRO A 372 -1.24 -31.84 14.11
N LEU A 373 -0.98 -32.95 13.40
CA LEU A 373 0.36 -33.22 12.87
C LEU A 373 0.73 -32.23 11.76
N LEU A 374 -0.21 -31.89 10.88
CA LEU A 374 -0.02 -30.86 9.87
C LEU A 374 0.22 -29.48 10.51
N LEU A 375 -0.53 -29.13 11.56
CA LEU A 375 -0.31 -27.89 12.31
C LEU A 375 1.10 -27.88 12.92
N PHE A 376 1.51 -28.94 13.61
CA PHE A 376 2.83 -29.04 14.23
C PHE A 376 3.99 -28.90 13.24
N LEU A 377 3.84 -29.41 12.01
CA LEU A 377 4.87 -29.29 10.97
C LEU A 377 4.98 -27.87 10.38
N ILE A 378 3.91 -27.08 10.48
CA ILE A 378 3.81 -25.74 9.88
C ILE A 378 4.03 -24.64 10.93
N GLU A 379 3.49 -24.82 12.14
CA GLU A 379 3.66 -23.95 13.31
C GLU A 379 3.60 -24.77 14.60
N SER A 380 4.73 -24.81 15.32
CA SER A 380 4.85 -25.57 16.57
C SER A 380 4.61 -24.73 17.83
N ASP A 381 4.68 -23.40 17.72
CA ASP A 381 4.47 -22.50 18.86
C ASP A 381 2.98 -22.24 19.10
N LEU A 382 2.49 -22.79 20.20
CA LEU A 382 1.08 -22.69 20.60
C LEU A 382 0.69 -21.26 20.98
N SER A 383 1.61 -20.49 21.56
CA SER A 383 1.36 -19.11 21.99
C SER A 383 1.20 -18.20 20.76
N LEU A 384 2.08 -18.37 19.77
CA LEU A 384 1.99 -17.67 18.48
C LEU A 384 0.72 -18.07 17.73
N THR A 385 0.42 -19.37 17.68
CA THR A 385 -0.79 -19.88 17.03
C THR A 385 -2.03 -19.23 17.63
N LEU A 386 -2.19 -19.20 18.96
CA LEU A 386 -3.38 -18.66 19.61
C LEU A 386 -3.51 -17.13 19.49
N ALA A 387 -2.39 -16.40 19.41
CA ALA A 387 -2.38 -14.96 19.22
C ALA A 387 -2.76 -14.54 17.78
N SER A 388 -2.38 -15.38 16.80
CA SER A 388 -2.53 -15.09 15.36
C SER A 388 -3.97 -15.09 14.82
N THR A 389 -4.16 -14.44 13.68
CA THR A 389 -5.41 -14.50 12.90
C THR A 389 -5.65 -15.91 12.39
N TYR A 390 -4.59 -16.60 11.95
CA TYR A 390 -4.63 -18.02 11.57
C TYR A 390 -5.26 -18.91 12.66
N GLY A 391 -4.82 -18.75 13.92
CA GLY A 391 -5.36 -19.53 15.05
C GLY A 391 -6.82 -19.23 15.37
N LYS A 392 -7.27 -17.98 15.22
CA LYS A 392 -8.68 -17.61 15.39
C LYS A 392 -9.57 -18.28 14.36
N VAL A 393 -9.16 -18.31 13.09
CA VAL A 393 -9.89 -19.01 12.01
C VAL A 393 -9.88 -20.52 12.23
N LEU A 394 -8.76 -21.09 12.67
CA LEU A 394 -8.66 -22.50 13.04
C LEU A 394 -9.62 -22.86 14.18
N ALA A 395 -9.74 -22.02 15.21
CA ALA A 395 -10.68 -22.24 16.32
C ALA A 395 -12.15 -22.27 15.83
N ILE A 396 -12.53 -21.36 14.93
CA ILE A 396 -13.86 -21.37 14.31
C ILE A 396 -14.08 -22.65 13.49
N LYS A 397 -13.08 -23.06 12.69
CA LYS A 397 -13.13 -24.32 11.91
C LYS A 397 -13.32 -25.54 12.81
N LEU A 398 -12.62 -25.63 13.94
CA LEU A 398 -12.77 -26.71 14.91
C LEU A 398 -14.15 -26.67 15.59
N GLY A 399 -14.67 -25.48 15.90
CA GLY A 399 -16.04 -25.31 16.41
C GLY A 399 -17.10 -25.83 15.44
N LEU A 400 -17.02 -25.44 14.15
CA LEU A 400 -17.92 -25.94 13.10
C LEU A 400 -17.82 -27.45 12.92
N ALA A 401 -16.60 -28.02 12.96
CA ALA A 401 -16.41 -29.46 12.93
C ALA A 401 -17.06 -30.16 14.13
N GLY A 402 -16.96 -29.59 15.32
CA GLY A 402 -17.64 -30.07 16.53
C GLY A 402 -19.17 -30.08 16.39
N VAL A 403 -19.75 -29.03 15.81
CA VAL A 403 -21.19 -28.98 15.49
C VAL A 403 -21.58 -30.09 14.52
N MET A 404 -20.78 -30.33 13.47
CA MET A 404 -21.04 -31.44 12.53
C MET A 404 -20.99 -32.80 13.22
N VAL A 405 -20.01 -33.05 14.10
CA VAL A 405 -19.93 -34.30 14.87
C VAL A 405 -21.16 -34.47 15.76
N ALA A 406 -21.63 -33.41 16.42
CA ALA A 406 -22.83 -33.45 17.25
C ALA A 406 -24.10 -33.78 16.42
N MET A 407 -24.24 -33.19 15.23
CA MET A 407 -25.34 -33.47 14.30
C MET A 407 -25.28 -34.91 13.76
N GLY A 408 -24.09 -35.40 13.43
CA GLY A 408 -23.86 -36.79 13.05
C GLY A 408 -24.19 -37.77 14.19
N GLY A 409 -23.84 -37.41 15.43
CA GLY A 409 -24.24 -38.12 16.65
C GLY A 409 -25.76 -38.17 16.81
N TYR A 410 -26.45 -37.04 16.68
CA TYR A 410 -27.92 -37.00 16.71
C TYR A 410 -28.54 -37.94 15.65
N SER A 411 -28.00 -37.94 14.43
CA SER A 411 -28.44 -38.86 13.37
C SER A 411 -28.23 -40.32 13.76
N GLN A 412 -27.06 -40.67 14.30
CA GLN A 412 -26.69 -42.04 14.67
C GLN A 412 -27.40 -42.57 15.93
N PHE A 413 -27.69 -41.73 16.92
CA PHE A 413 -28.26 -42.18 18.19
C PHE A 413 -29.77 -41.97 18.30
N VAL A 414 -30.30 -40.92 17.66
CA VAL A 414 -31.72 -40.55 17.77
C VAL A 414 -32.49 -40.95 16.52
N ILE A 415 -32.07 -40.48 15.34
CA ILE A 415 -32.82 -40.72 14.10
C ILE A 415 -32.78 -42.19 13.71
N GLN A 416 -31.60 -42.82 13.78
CA GLN A 416 -31.44 -44.24 13.49
C GLN A 416 -32.30 -45.13 14.40
N LYS A 417 -32.41 -44.81 15.70
CA LYS A 417 -33.24 -45.56 16.65
C LYS A 417 -34.71 -45.45 16.27
N LYS A 418 -35.18 -44.23 15.97
CA LYS A 418 -36.56 -43.98 15.50
C LYS A 418 -36.87 -44.73 14.20
N ALA A 419 -35.95 -44.74 13.23
CA ALA A 419 -36.10 -45.49 11.99
C ALA A 419 -36.12 -47.01 12.22
N THR A 420 -35.33 -47.51 13.18
CA THR A 420 -35.31 -48.93 13.54
C THR A 420 -36.62 -49.36 14.19
N VAL A 421 -37.19 -48.54 15.08
CA VAL A 421 -38.52 -48.80 15.69
C VAL A 421 -39.62 -48.82 14.64
N ALA A 422 -39.65 -47.85 13.72
CA ALA A 422 -40.64 -47.79 12.65
C ALA A 422 -40.55 -48.98 11.67
N MET A 423 -39.34 -49.49 11.41
CA MET A 423 -39.13 -50.68 10.58
C MET A 423 -39.71 -51.97 11.21
N VAL A 424 -39.67 -52.08 12.54
CA VAL A 424 -40.10 -53.29 13.28
C VAL A 424 -41.56 -53.21 13.74
N GLY A 425 -42.06 -52.02 14.08
CA GLY A 425 -43.36 -51.82 14.76
C GLY A 425 -44.62 -51.85 13.88
N GLY A 426 -44.50 -51.85 12.55
CA GLY A 426 -45.66 -51.79 11.64
C GLY A 426 -46.42 -50.45 11.69
N SER A 427 -47.45 -50.31 10.84
CA SER A 427 -48.09 -49.05 10.42
C SER A 427 -48.82 -48.22 11.51
N SER A 428 -48.73 -48.59 12.79
CA SER A 428 -49.43 -47.91 13.91
C SER A 428 -48.57 -46.90 14.68
N VAL A 429 -47.26 -46.83 14.42
CA VAL A 429 -46.35 -45.86 15.07
C VAL A 429 -46.20 -44.62 14.17
N GLN A 430 -46.80 -43.49 14.57
CA GLN A 430 -46.76 -42.23 13.83
C GLN A 430 -45.37 -41.87 13.27
N SER A 431 -45.33 -41.60 11.96
CA SER A 431 -44.20 -41.21 11.10
C SER A 431 -43.42 -39.95 11.52
N ASN A 432 -43.77 -39.32 12.64
CA ASN A 432 -43.24 -38.03 13.09
C ASN A 432 -41.77 -38.04 13.53
N GLY A 433 -41.09 -39.20 13.50
CA GLY A 433 -39.76 -39.38 14.08
C GLY A 433 -38.55 -39.10 13.17
N TYR A 434 -38.59 -39.55 11.90
CA TYR A 434 -37.42 -39.55 10.99
C TYR A 434 -37.62 -38.73 9.69
N GLY A 435 -38.83 -38.20 9.44
CA GLY A 435 -39.10 -37.33 8.27
C GLY A 435 -38.30 -36.01 8.27
N ARG A 436 -37.81 -35.57 9.44
CA ARG A 436 -36.91 -34.40 9.58
C ARG A 436 -35.46 -34.69 9.19
N PHE A 437 -35.09 -35.94 8.92
CA PHE A 437 -33.71 -36.34 8.61
C PHE A 437 -33.14 -35.63 7.38
N ALA A 438 -33.92 -35.49 6.31
CA ALA A 438 -33.48 -34.77 5.11
C ALA A 438 -33.19 -33.28 5.40
N LYS A 439 -33.95 -32.64 6.30
CA LYS A 439 -33.69 -31.25 6.71
C LYS A 439 -32.42 -31.17 7.56
N SER A 440 -32.22 -32.12 8.47
CA SER A 440 -31.01 -32.21 9.30
C SER A 440 -29.75 -32.37 8.45
N LEU A 441 -29.76 -33.27 7.45
CA LEU A 441 -28.60 -33.49 6.57
C LEU A 441 -28.29 -32.28 5.69
N LYS A 442 -29.31 -31.53 5.24
CA LYS A 442 -29.09 -30.27 4.49
C LYS A 442 -28.46 -29.21 5.37
N ALA A 443 -28.89 -29.10 6.63
CA ALA A 443 -28.26 -28.21 7.60
C ALA A 443 -26.81 -28.62 7.89
N GLU A 444 -26.55 -29.92 8.07
CA GLU A 444 -25.19 -30.47 8.30
C GLU A 444 -24.28 -30.21 7.09
N ALA A 445 -24.79 -30.39 5.87
CA ALA A 445 -24.08 -30.03 4.65
C ALA A 445 -23.81 -28.51 4.55
N GLY A 446 -24.73 -27.67 5.02
CA GLY A 446 -24.53 -26.22 5.11
C GLY A 446 -23.40 -25.84 6.08
N VAL A 447 -23.34 -26.48 7.26
CA VAL A 447 -22.22 -26.31 8.21
C VAL A 447 -20.91 -26.79 7.57
N GLY A 448 -20.93 -27.91 6.83
CA GLY A 448 -19.77 -28.38 6.07
C GLY A 448 -19.29 -27.38 5.00
N ILE A 449 -20.20 -26.72 4.29
CA ILE A 449 -19.86 -25.66 3.33
C ILE A 449 -19.28 -24.42 4.05
N ALA A 450 -19.84 -24.02 5.20
CA ALA A 450 -19.28 -22.95 6.03
C ALA A 450 -17.87 -23.30 6.56
N LEU A 451 -17.63 -24.57 6.89
CA LEU A 451 -16.30 -25.06 7.25
C LEU A 451 -15.31 -24.92 6.08
N LEU A 452 -15.72 -25.23 4.86
CA LEU A 452 -14.89 -25.02 3.66
C LEU A 452 -14.60 -23.53 3.39
N LEU A 453 -15.50 -22.63 3.76
CA LEU A 453 -15.22 -21.18 3.70
C LEU A 453 -14.08 -20.81 4.65
N MET A 454 -14.10 -21.31 5.89
CA MET A 454 -13.00 -21.09 6.83
C MET A 454 -11.68 -21.70 6.33
N VAL A 455 -11.75 -22.86 5.67
CA VAL A 455 -10.57 -23.46 5.02
C VAL A 455 -10.03 -22.58 3.90
N SER A 456 -10.90 -21.97 3.07
CA SER A 456 -10.48 -21.05 2.01
C SER A 456 -9.79 -19.81 2.58
N ILE A 457 -10.34 -19.22 3.65
CA ILE A 457 -9.76 -18.05 4.35
C ILE A 457 -8.38 -18.40 4.92
N MET A 458 -8.27 -19.55 5.61
CA MET A 458 -7.03 -20.00 6.24
C MET A 458 -5.94 -20.41 5.23
N ALA A 459 -6.35 -20.86 4.03
CA ALA A 459 -5.43 -21.22 2.96
C ALA A 459 -4.79 -20.01 2.27
N ASN A 460 -5.35 -18.80 2.43
CA ASN A 460 -4.82 -17.56 1.87
C ASN A 460 -4.58 -16.49 2.96
N SER A 461 -4.28 -16.94 4.18
CA SER A 461 -3.79 -16.10 5.28
C SER A 461 -2.33 -16.43 5.57
N SER A 462 -1.59 -15.48 6.14
CA SER A 462 -0.23 -15.68 6.64
C SER A 462 -0.17 -16.72 7.77
N LEU A 463 0.99 -17.36 7.94
CA LEU A 463 1.25 -18.25 9.08
C LEU A 463 1.54 -17.45 10.37
N PRO A 464 1.31 -18.03 11.56
CA PRO A 464 1.48 -17.32 12.84
C PRO A 464 2.86 -16.69 13.05
N ALA A 465 3.96 -17.38 12.72
CA ALA A 465 5.31 -16.83 12.77
C ALA A 465 5.52 -15.61 11.83
N GLY A 466 4.77 -15.50 10.74
CA GLY A 466 4.79 -14.33 9.85
C GLY A 466 4.08 -13.11 10.45
N GLU A 467 3.18 -13.31 11.42
CA GLU A 467 2.49 -12.21 12.14
C GLU A 467 3.34 -11.65 13.30
N PHE A 468 4.33 -12.40 13.83
CA PHE A 468 5.10 -12.01 15.04
C PHE A 468 6.62 -12.34 14.98
N PRO A 469 7.44 -11.60 14.20
CA PRO A 469 8.85 -11.94 13.95
C PRO A 469 9.84 -11.74 15.12
N GLN A 470 9.45 -11.05 16.20
CA GLN A 470 10.36 -10.51 17.23
C GLN A 470 10.53 -11.39 18.50
N TYR A 471 9.85 -12.54 18.61
CA TYR A 471 9.70 -13.28 19.89
C TYR A 471 10.87 -14.24 20.28
N GLY A 472 12.11 -13.99 19.80
CA GLY A 472 13.17 -15.00 19.77
C GLY A 472 14.43 -14.86 20.67
N LYS A 473 14.61 -13.82 21.51
CA LYS A 473 15.85 -13.67 22.33
C LYS A 473 15.61 -12.97 23.70
N PRO A 474 16.35 -13.31 24.79
CA PRO A 474 16.15 -12.72 26.13
C PRO A 474 17.29 -11.80 26.64
N GLN A 475 17.00 -10.72 27.40
CA GLN A 475 17.53 -10.40 28.76
C GLN A 475 17.28 -8.96 29.32
N ASP A 476 16.94 -8.92 30.63
CA ASP A 476 17.38 -8.09 31.80
C ASP A 476 17.58 -6.54 31.80
N SER A 477 16.60 -5.85 32.45
CA SER A 477 16.60 -4.91 33.61
C SER A 477 17.34 -3.54 33.73
N GLN A 478 16.52 -2.52 34.09
CA GLN A 478 16.62 -1.41 35.11
C GLN A 478 17.26 0.00 34.85
N GLU A 479 16.40 1.04 35.06
CA GLU A 479 16.53 2.39 35.73
C GLU A 479 17.36 3.55 35.07
N ALA A 480 17.08 4.88 35.18
CA ALA A 480 16.00 5.75 35.68
C ALA A 480 16.16 7.26 35.26
N PHE A 481 15.01 7.95 35.04
CA PHE A 481 14.55 9.36 35.30
C PHE A 481 15.30 10.71 35.06
N ALA A 482 14.43 11.73 34.79
CA ALA A 482 14.52 13.22 34.92
C ALA A 482 15.01 14.04 33.68
N ALA A 483 14.52 15.23 33.29
CA ALA A 483 13.46 16.16 33.74
C ALA A 483 13.09 17.19 32.61
N THR A 484 11.80 17.57 32.59
CA THR A 484 11.07 18.86 32.36
C THR A 484 11.62 20.11 31.61
N GLN A 485 10.70 20.80 30.88
CA GLN A 485 10.52 22.27 30.65
C GLN A 485 11.53 23.00 29.70
N GLN A 486 11.26 24.04 28.88
CA GLN A 486 10.12 24.89 28.48
C GLN A 486 10.59 25.86 27.34
N THR A 487 9.66 26.47 26.57
CA THR A 487 9.71 27.83 25.92
C THR A 487 10.54 28.18 24.65
N ALA A 488 9.88 29.00 23.80
CA ALA A 488 10.34 29.95 22.76
C ALA A 488 11.27 29.42 21.65
N ALA A 489 10.71 29.26 20.44
CA ALA A 489 11.39 28.65 19.31
C ALA A 489 12.48 29.55 18.71
N ALA A 490 13.73 29.22 19.03
CA ALA A 490 14.84 29.36 18.10
C ALA A 490 14.52 28.63 16.78
N ALA A 491 15.19 28.98 15.67
CA ALA A 491 15.09 28.25 14.40
C ALA A 491 15.17 26.74 14.67
N SER A 492 14.08 26.04 14.40
CA SER A 492 13.89 24.66 14.82
C SER A 492 13.95 23.79 13.59
N THR A 493 15.01 23.00 13.44
CA THR A 493 15.09 21.94 12.44
C THR A 493 13.98 20.88 12.62
N LYS A 494 13.32 20.89 13.78
CA LYS A 494 12.23 19.96 14.10
C LYS A 494 10.91 20.37 13.46
N PHE A 495 10.33 19.45 12.71
CA PHE A 495 8.95 19.46 12.23
C PHE A 495 8.02 18.82 13.27
N THR A 496 6.81 19.33 13.46
CA THR A 496 5.81 18.73 14.36
C THR A 496 4.41 18.89 13.79
N GLN A 497 3.63 17.80 13.78
CA GLN A 497 2.27 17.77 13.26
C GLN A 497 1.39 16.85 14.12
N THR A 498 0.17 17.30 14.42
CA THR A 498 -0.86 16.45 15.03
C THR A 498 -1.66 15.76 13.93
N LEU A 499 -1.69 14.43 13.96
CA LEU A 499 -2.48 13.58 13.08
C LEU A 499 -3.73 13.11 13.80
N TYR A 500 -4.88 13.20 13.14
CA TYR A 500 -6.16 12.79 13.69
C TYR A 500 -6.56 11.42 13.14
N ALA A 501 -7.00 10.53 14.02
CA ALA A 501 -7.53 9.21 13.71
C ALA A 501 -8.94 9.06 14.32
N PRO A 502 -9.76 8.10 13.86
CA PRO A 502 -11.13 7.93 14.37
C PRO A 502 -11.21 7.73 15.89
N ASP A 503 -10.23 7.02 16.47
CA ASP A 503 -10.23 6.61 17.89
C ASP A 503 -9.11 7.30 18.72
N GLY A 504 -8.50 8.37 18.20
CA GLY A 504 -7.42 9.09 18.88
C GLY A 504 -6.65 10.07 18.00
N LYS A 505 -5.52 10.57 18.47
CA LYS A 505 -4.62 11.44 17.72
C LYS A 505 -3.15 11.10 18.00
N VAL A 506 -2.28 11.46 17.08
CA VAL A 506 -0.83 11.23 17.15
C VAL A 506 -0.10 12.54 16.93
N ASN A 507 0.70 12.98 17.90
CA ASN A 507 1.63 14.08 17.69
C ASN A 507 2.93 13.49 17.12
N LEU A 508 3.17 13.71 15.84
CA LEU A 508 4.39 13.33 15.15
C LEU A 508 5.38 14.50 15.19
N ALA A 509 6.63 14.22 15.55
CA ALA A 509 7.74 15.13 15.37
C ALA A 509 8.90 14.46 14.65
N VAL A 510 9.57 15.20 13.77
CA VAL A 510 10.72 14.72 12.98
C VAL A 510 11.81 15.77 13.04
N ASP A 511 13.05 15.39 13.36
CA ASP A 511 14.18 16.32 13.54
C ASP A 511 15.45 15.71 12.94
N PRO A 512 16.16 16.35 12.00
CA PRO A 512 16.02 17.73 11.48
C PRO A 512 15.05 17.91 10.29
N PHE A 513 14.16 16.93 10.06
CA PHE A 513 13.18 16.91 8.96
C PHE A 513 13.76 17.25 7.57
N ALA A 514 14.84 16.54 7.25
CA ALA A 514 15.59 16.73 6.02
C ALA A 514 15.99 15.38 5.39
N VAL A 515 16.49 15.40 4.17
CA VAL A 515 17.18 14.24 3.58
C VAL A 515 18.37 13.86 4.44
N GLY A 516 18.55 12.57 4.67
CA GLY A 516 19.52 12.04 5.63
C GLY A 516 18.85 11.48 6.88
N GLN A 517 19.62 11.34 7.95
CA GLN A 517 19.16 10.78 9.23
C GLN A 517 18.22 11.74 9.97
N ASN A 518 17.11 11.21 10.48
CA ASN A 518 16.11 11.93 11.25
C ASN A 518 15.66 11.12 12.46
N ARG A 519 15.38 11.81 13.56
CA ARG A 519 14.70 11.24 14.71
C ARG A 519 13.21 11.52 14.64
N PHE A 520 12.43 10.45 14.61
CA PHE A 520 10.97 10.47 14.69
C PHE A 520 10.55 10.32 16.15
N THR A 521 9.60 11.13 16.59
CA THR A 521 8.96 11.03 17.91
C THR A 521 7.44 11.04 17.73
N LEU A 522 6.75 10.09 18.33
CA LEU A 522 5.31 9.90 18.26
C LEU A 522 4.74 10.01 19.66
N ALA A 523 3.69 10.80 19.88
CA ALA A 523 2.93 10.77 21.13
C ALA A 523 1.45 10.53 20.84
N PHE A 524 0.92 9.40 21.30
CA PHE A 524 -0.46 8.98 21.11
C PHE A 524 -1.35 9.52 22.24
N ALA A 525 -2.51 10.04 21.87
CA ALA A 525 -3.54 10.46 22.80
C ALA A 525 -4.92 9.94 22.37
N GLY A 526 -5.78 9.67 23.35
CA GLY A 526 -7.18 9.33 23.11
C GLY A 526 -7.98 10.54 22.60
N SER A 527 -9.23 10.30 22.22
CA SER A 527 -10.18 11.35 21.81
C SER A 527 -10.50 12.35 22.94
N ASP A 528 -10.21 12.00 24.19
CA ASP A 528 -10.32 12.85 25.38
C ASP A 528 -9.06 13.69 25.66
N ASN A 529 -8.10 13.70 24.73
CA ASN A 529 -6.78 14.36 24.83
C ASN A 529 -5.85 13.82 25.94
N LYS A 530 -6.18 12.71 26.60
CA LYS A 530 -5.26 12.07 27.55
C LYS A 530 -4.27 11.17 26.82
N PRO A 531 -3.03 11.01 27.32
CA PRO A 531 -2.07 10.06 26.75
C PRO A 531 -2.68 8.66 26.64
N ALA A 532 -2.57 8.04 25.46
CA ALA A 532 -3.05 6.69 25.23
C ALA A 532 -2.05 5.69 25.81
N THR A 533 -2.18 5.39 27.10
CA THR A 533 -1.26 4.50 27.83
C THR A 533 -1.38 3.04 27.41
N ASP A 534 -2.49 2.66 26.76
CA ASP A 534 -2.77 1.31 26.25
C ASP A 534 -2.13 0.99 24.90
N VAL A 535 -1.36 1.93 24.31
CA VAL A 535 -0.55 1.67 23.12
C VAL A 535 0.68 0.84 23.52
N SER A 536 0.75 -0.41 23.08
CA SER A 536 1.82 -1.37 23.42
C SER A 536 3.01 -1.29 22.47
N ALA A 537 2.78 -0.97 21.20
CA ALA A 537 3.83 -0.83 20.18
C ALA A 537 3.44 0.24 19.16
N ALA A 538 4.43 0.87 18.52
CA ALA A 538 4.19 1.75 17.40
C ALA A 538 5.18 1.50 16.25
N THR A 539 4.68 1.63 15.02
CA THR A 539 5.45 1.44 13.79
C THR A 539 5.31 2.67 12.90
N ILE A 540 6.39 3.04 12.23
CA ILE A 540 6.42 4.08 11.20
C ILE A 540 6.65 3.39 9.85
N LYS A 541 5.83 3.68 8.85
CA LYS A 541 6.04 3.25 7.46
C LYS A 541 6.29 4.47 6.59
N LEU A 542 7.41 4.48 5.89
CA LEU A 542 7.79 5.53 4.95
C LEU A 542 7.65 5.00 3.52
N THR A 543 6.87 5.70 2.71
CA THR A 543 6.64 5.33 1.29
C THR A 543 6.82 6.56 0.42
N GLN A 544 7.54 6.44 -0.68
CA GLN A 544 7.63 7.45 -1.74
C GLN A 544 7.17 6.83 -3.06
N VAL A 545 5.88 7.01 -3.35
CA VAL A 545 5.19 6.38 -4.49
C VAL A 545 5.83 6.76 -5.82
N GLU A 546 6.19 8.04 -6.01
CA GLU A 546 6.76 8.55 -7.25
C GLU A 546 8.07 7.87 -7.67
N LYS A 547 8.81 7.35 -6.68
CA LYS A 547 10.09 6.65 -6.88
C LYS A 547 9.98 5.14 -6.71
N GLY A 548 8.75 4.61 -6.52
CA GLY A 548 8.52 3.19 -6.27
C GLY A 548 9.20 2.69 -4.98
N ILE A 549 9.35 3.58 -3.99
CA ILE A 549 9.95 3.24 -2.70
C ILE A 549 8.84 2.96 -1.71
N GLY A 550 8.86 1.79 -1.08
CA GLY A 550 8.14 1.54 0.15
C GLY A 550 7.30 0.25 0.15
N PRO A 551 6.74 -0.10 1.32
CA PRO A 551 6.92 0.62 2.59
C PRO A 551 8.27 0.28 3.25
N ILE A 552 9.02 1.30 3.68
CA ILE A 552 10.13 1.14 4.63
C ILE A 552 9.54 1.14 6.03
N SER A 553 9.52 -0.02 6.68
CA SER A 553 8.94 -0.18 8.03
C SER A 553 10.00 -0.01 9.10
N ILE A 554 9.74 0.87 10.06
CA ILE A 554 10.65 1.23 11.16
C ILE A 554 9.91 0.98 12.47
N ASN A 555 10.49 0.14 13.33
CA ASN A 555 9.96 -0.04 14.68
C ASN A 555 10.37 1.13 15.56
N THR A 556 9.47 1.50 16.46
CA THR A 556 9.75 2.54 17.43
C THR A 556 10.04 1.94 18.80
N THR A 557 10.93 2.62 19.54
CA THR A 557 11.21 2.30 20.93
C THR A 557 10.32 3.17 21.80
N ARG A 558 9.57 2.54 22.70
CA ARG A 558 8.74 3.26 23.68
C ARG A 558 9.66 4.11 24.58
N GLN A 559 9.28 5.36 24.81
CA GLN A 559 10.03 6.29 25.65
C GLN A 559 9.38 6.41 27.03
N GLN A 560 8.18 7.00 27.10
CA GLN A 560 7.35 7.18 28.30
C GLN A 560 5.87 7.09 27.89
N ASP A 561 4.92 7.16 28.84
CA ASP A 561 3.46 7.01 28.62
C ASP A 561 2.94 7.51 27.27
N GLY A 562 2.61 6.57 26.37
CA GLY A 562 2.05 6.85 25.05
C GLY A 562 3.01 7.48 24.04
N THR A 563 4.30 7.62 24.36
CA THR A 563 5.33 8.23 23.49
C THR A 563 6.35 7.20 23.00
N PHE A 564 6.71 7.29 21.72
CA PHE A 564 7.62 6.39 21.02
C PHE A 564 8.61 7.18 20.16
N ALA A 565 9.79 6.63 19.89
CA ALA A 565 10.76 7.25 19.00
C ALA A 565 11.53 6.24 18.15
N ALA A 566 12.00 6.66 16.99
CA ALA A 566 12.89 5.88 16.13
C ALA A 566 13.79 6.80 15.32
N ASP A 567 15.01 6.35 15.04
CA ASP A 567 15.85 7.00 14.04
C ASP A 567 15.64 6.33 12.68
N ALA A 568 15.44 7.13 11.65
CA ALA A 568 15.33 6.65 10.29
C ALA A 568 15.77 7.73 9.30
N ALA A 569 16.19 7.30 8.12
CA ALA A 569 16.63 8.23 7.09
C ALA A 569 15.57 8.41 6.01
N PHE A 570 15.35 9.67 5.60
CA PHE A 570 14.81 9.94 4.27
C PHE A 570 15.95 9.88 3.29
N SER A 571 15.91 8.88 2.40
CA SER A 571 17.00 8.67 1.44
C SER A 571 17.04 9.72 0.33
N LEU A 572 15.88 10.29 -0.01
CA LEU A 572 15.69 11.16 -1.17
C LEU A 572 14.81 12.37 -0.83
N PRO A 573 14.99 13.51 -1.50
CA PRO A 573 13.99 14.57 -1.48
C PRO A 573 12.73 14.16 -2.26
N GLY A 574 11.62 14.81 -1.95
CA GLY A 574 10.32 14.59 -2.59
C GLY A 574 9.19 14.30 -1.61
N VAL A 575 8.03 13.90 -2.12
CA VAL A 575 6.83 13.63 -1.30
C VAL A 575 6.90 12.23 -0.71
N TRP A 576 6.97 12.15 0.62
CA TRP A 576 6.95 10.93 1.40
C TRP A 576 5.64 10.81 2.17
N SER A 577 5.00 9.64 2.08
CA SER A 577 3.90 9.26 2.96
C SER A 577 4.48 8.64 4.23
N ILE A 578 4.20 9.28 5.36
CA ILE A 578 4.49 8.77 6.70
C ILE A 578 3.20 8.17 7.25
N GLN A 579 3.12 6.85 7.34
CA GLN A 579 2.07 6.17 8.07
C GLN A 579 2.57 5.78 9.46
N VAL A 580 1.78 6.11 10.47
CA VAL A 580 2.04 5.73 11.86
C VAL A 580 0.93 4.79 12.32
N GLU A 581 1.31 3.68 12.92
CA GLU A 581 0.40 2.69 13.50
C GLU A 581 0.77 2.47 14.97
N GLY A 582 -0.16 2.78 15.89
CA GLY A 582 -0.07 2.44 17.31
C GLY A 582 -0.99 1.26 17.64
N VAL A 583 -0.40 0.15 18.06
CA VAL A 583 -1.11 -1.06 18.46
C VAL A 583 -1.65 -0.89 19.88
N ARG A 584 -2.96 -1.04 20.07
CA ARG A 584 -3.61 -0.87 21.39
C ARG A 584 -4.01 -2.21 21.98
N SER A 585 -3.84 -2.36 23.30
CA SER A 585 -4.18 -3.59 24.02
C SER A 585 -5.66 -3.69 24.38
N SER A 586 -6.34 -2.56 24.54
CA SER A 586 -7.75 -2.48 24.99
C SER A 586 -8.73 -1.88 23.99
N ALA A 587 -8.27 -1.49 22.79
CA ALA A 587 -9.07 -0.85 21.76
C ALA A 587 -8.51 -1.09 20.35
N SER A 588 -9.19 -0.58 19.31
CA SER A 588 -8.70 -0.58 17.93
C SER A 588 -7.38 0.18 17.79
N ASN A 589 -6.50 -0.27 16.88
CA ASN A 589 -5.24 0.41 16.58
C ASN A 589 -5.48 1.85 16.11
N ILE A 590 -4.59 2.76 16.53
CA ILE A 590 -4.57 4.13 16.02
C ILE A 590 -3.68 4.15 14.79
N VAL A 591 -4.29 4.31 13.61
CA VAL A 591 -3.58 4.46 12.35
C VAL A 591 -3.79 5.86 11.82
N ALA A 592 -2.70 6.55 11.52
CA ALA A 592 -2.72 7.87 10.90
C ALA A 592 -1.69 7.95 9.78
N SER A 593 -1.91 8.82 8.80
CA SER A 593 -0.99 9.00 7.68
C SER A 593 -0.88 10.47 7.31
N LEU A 594 0.32 10.87 6.88
CA LEU A 594 0.62 12.24 6.46
C LEU A 594 1.58 12.20 5.29
N ASP A 595 1.21 12.88 4.21
CA ASP A 595 2.15 13.13 3.12
C ASP A 595 2.94 14.41 3.43
N VAL A 596 4.26 14.30 3.34
CA VAL A 596 5.21 15.38 3.61
C VAL A 596 6.24 15.52 2.50
N THR A 597 6.54 16.75 2.11
CA THR A 597 7.65 17.02 1.19
C THR A 597 8.95 17.11 1.98
N VAL A 598 9.86 16.15 1.78
CA VAL A 598 11.20 16.12 2.37
C VAL A 598 12.20 16.81 1.44
N ARG A 599 13.12 17.59 2.01
CA ARG A 599 14.09 18.44 1.29
C ARG A 599 15.49 18.28 1.88
N PRO A 600 16.57 18.58 1.14
CA PRO A 600 17.91 18.66 1.74
C PRO A 600 17.93 19.70 2.87
N ALA A 601 18.76 19.47 3.89
CA ALA A 601 18.91 20.45 4.97
C ALA A 601 19.54 21.73 4.41
N ILE A 602 19.11 22.90 4.87
CA ILE A 602 19.67 24.19 4.42
C ILE A 602 21.18 24.26 4.62
N SER A 603 21.70 23.66 5.71
CA SER A 603 23.14 23.55 6.00
C SER A 603 23.92 22.65 5.03
N SER A 604 23.25 21.75 4.31
CA SER A 604 23.84 20.86 3.31
C SER A 604 23.87 21.48 1.90
N LEU A 605 23.22 22.64 1.71
CA LEU A 605 23.19 23.32 0.43
C LEU A 605 24.52 24.04 0.17
N GLY A 606 25.08 23.80 -1.02
CA GLY A 606 26.12 24.60 -1.63
C GLY A 606 25.54 25.53 -2.68
N PHE A 607 26.08 26.74 -2.77
CA PHE A 607 25.64 27.77 -3.71
C PHE A 607 26.72 28.06 -4.74
N GLU A 608 26.44 27.80 -6.01
CA GLU A 608 27.30 28.19 -7.12
C GLU A 608 26.72 29.47 -7.75
N VAL A 609 27.42 30.58 -7.53
CA VAL A 609 27.02 31.89 -8.06
C VAL A 609 27.79 32.20 -9.33
N LYS A 610 27.07 32.57 -10.39
CA LYS A 610 27.65 33.00 -11.67
C LYS A 610 27.05 34.32 -12.11
N GLU A 611 27.91 35.26 -12.50
CA GLU A 611 27.53 36.61 -12.93
C GLU A 611 27.74 36.78 -14.44
N TYR A 612 26.83 37.49 -15.09
CA TYR A 612 26.82 37.76 -16.52
C TYR A 612 26.76 39.27 -16.73
N LYS A 613 27.91 39.88 -17.05
CA LYS A 613 28.00 41.33 -17.23
C LYS A 613 27.28 41.75 -18.51
N THR A 614 26.58 42.88 -18.44
CA THR A 614 25.91 43.46 -19.61
C THR A 614 26.93 44.02 -20.61
N PRO A 615 26.61 44.09 -21.91
CA PRO A 615 27.51 44.65 -22.92
C PRO A 615 27.86 46.13 -22.69
N GLU A 616 27.00 46.86 -21.99
CA GLU A 616 27.13 48.28 -21.67
C GLU A 616 26.73 48.52 -20.22
N LYS A 617 27.08 49.69 -19.66
CA LYS A 617 26.64 50.08 -18.31
C LYS A 617 25.10 50.16 -18.26
N SER A 618 24.52 49.45 -17.30
CA SER A 618 23.06 49.31 -17.13
C SER A 618 22.70 49.24 -15.66
N LEU A 619 21.47 49.64 -15.33
CA LEU A 619 20.88 49.48 -14.00
C LEU A 619 19.72 48.49 -14.09
N LEU A 620 20.05 47.20 -14.17
CA LEU A 620 19.06 46.15 -14.37
C LEU A 620 18.11 46.07 -13.17
N LEU A 621 16.80 45.97 -13.45
CA LEU A 621 15.78 45.82 -12.42
C LEU A 621 14.64 44.90 -12.91
N TYR A 622 14.08 44.10 -11.99
CA TYR A 622 12.97 43.16 -12.22
C TYR A 622 13.23 42.12 -13.32
N PRO A 623 13.98 41.04 -13.03
CA PRO A 623 14.10 39.92 -13.96
C PRO A 623 12.80 39.09 -14.01
N VAL A 624 12.42 38.64 -15.21
CA VAL A 624 11.27 37.75 -15.46
C VAL A 624 11.73 36.58 -16.32
N PHE A 625 11.37 35.36 -15.94
CA PHE A 625 11.68 34.17 -16.72
C PHE A 625 10.62 33.88 -17.78
N ASP A 626 11.09 33.63 -19.00
CA ASP A 626 10.30 33.21 -20.16
C ASP A 626 10.64 31.76 -20.48
N ALA A 627 9.82 30.84 -19.98
CA ALA A 627 10.00 29.41 -20.15
C ALA A 627 9.95 28.97 -21.63
N ALA A 628 9.12 29.64 -22.44
CA ALA A 628 8.96 29.31 -23.86
C ALA A 628 10.22 29.64 -24.67
N ARG A 629 10.92 30.72 -24.31
CA ARG A 629 12.17 31.15 -24.96
C ARG A 629 13.43 30.75 -24.20
N GLN A 630 13.29 30.09 -23.04
CA GLN A 630 14.40 29.80 -22.11
C GLN A 630 15.26 31.06 -21.89
N SER A 631 14.61 32.19 -21.60
CA SER A 631 15.25 33.50 -21.52
C SER A 631 14.86 34.24 -20.24
N ILE A 632 15.75 35.10 -19.74
CA ILE A 632 15.44 36.10 -18.71
C ILE A 632 15.26 37.46 -19.39
N TRP A 633 14.11 38.09 -19.17
CA TRP A 633 13.84 39.45 -19.58
C TRP A 633 14.04 40.40 -18.41
N VAL A 634 14.75 41.50 -18.61
CA VAL A 634 15.04 42.45 -17.52
C VAL A 634 15.09 43.88 -18.05
N GLY A 635 14.42 44.78 -17.33
CA GLY A 635 14.36 46.21 -17.67
C GLY A 635 15.65 46.94 -17.31
N ASP A 636 15.96 48.02 -18.03
CA ASP A 636 17.04 48.93 -17.68
C ASP A 636 16.49 50.21 -17.04
N THR A 637 16.86 50.44 -15.79
CA THR A 637 16.51 51.67 -15.05
C THR A 637 17.51 52.80 -15.26
N ASN A 638 18.55 52.60 -16.07
CA ASN A 638 19.46 53.67 -16.45
C ASN A 638 18.68 54.77 -17.19
N PRO A 639 18.66 56.02 -16.71
CA PRO A 639 17.87 57.10 -17.31
C PRO A 639 18.18 57.30 -18.80
N GLY A 640 17.13 57.39 -19.63
CA GLY A 640 17.28 57.59 -21.08
C GLY A 640 17.62 56.33 -21.89
N SER A 641 17.79 55.17 -21.26
CA SER A 641 18.22 53.94 -21.94
C SER A 641 17.18 53.38 -22.91
N SER A 642 15.89 53.45 -22.56
CA SER A 642 14.73 52.91 -23.29
C SER A 642 15.00 51.53 -23.88
N ARG A 643 15.38 50.58 -23.04
CA ARG A 643 15.71 49.23 -23.50
C ARG A 643 15.31 48.16 -22.50
N ILE A 644 15.11 46.96 -23.02
CA ILE A 644 14.93 45.73 -22.28
C ILE A 644 15.99 44.73 -22.77
N PHE A 645 16.61 44.02 -21.84
CA PHE A 645 17.55 42.96 -22.14
C PHE A 645 16.81 41.62 -22.18
N GLN A 646 17.13 40.82 -23.20
CA GLN A 646 16.82 39.40 -23.24
C GLN A 646 18.11 38.63 -23.03
N PHE A 647 18.14 37.76 -22.03
CA PHE A 647 19.30 36.93 -21.72
C PHE A 647 18.96 35.47 -21.97
N ASP A 648 19.69 34.81 -22.86
CA ASP A 648 19.51 33.39 -23.18
C ASP A 648 20.18 32.52 -22.11
N THR A 649 19.40 31.69 -21.40
CA THR A 649 19.90 30.93 -20.23
C THR A 649 20.81 29.76 -20.60
N ALA A 650 20.79 29.32 -21.86
CA ALA A 650 21.61 28.21 -22.34
C ALA A 650 22.99 28.68 -22.83
N THR A 651 23.03 29.80 -23.57
CA THR A 651 24.25 30.35 -24.17
C THR A 651 24.94 31.38 -23.28
N GLY A 652 24.19 32.04 -22.38
CA GLY A 652 24.70 33.12 -21.53
C GLY A 652 24.85 34.47 -22.24
N ASN A 653 24.17 34.67 -23.37
CA ASN A 653 24.31 35.87 -24.20
C ASN A 653 23.11 36.83 -24.04
N TYR A 654 23.42 38.13 -24.14
CA TYR A 654 22.43 39.19 -24.15
C TYR A 654 22.02 39.59 -25.58
N THR A 655 20.72 39.82 -25.77
CA THR A 655 20.14 40.58 -26.88
C THR A 655 19.51 41.86 -26.34
N VAL A 656 19.90 43.00 -26.90
CA VAL A 656 19.38 44.31 -26.47
C VAL A 656 18.21 44.71 -27.36
N HIS A 657 17.06 44.98 -26.75
CA HIS A 657 15.85 45.43 -27.43
C HIS A 657 15.58 46.89 -27.11
N LYS A 658 15.72 47.76 -28.11
CA LYS A 658 15.49 49.20 -27.96
C LYS A 658 14.01 49.51 -28.13
N LEU A 659 13.47 50.33 -27.23
CA LEU A 659 12.09 50.78 -27.18
C LEU A 659 11.97 52.21 -27.70
N SER A 660 10.76 52.63 -28.07
CA SER A 660 10.50 54.01 -28.46
C SER A 660 10.65 54.95 -27.26
N SER A 661 11.41 56.01 -27.43
CA SER A 661 11.58 57.07 -26.42
C SER A 661 10.43 58.09 -26.50
N ARG A 662 10.04 58.65 -25.35
CA ARG A 662 9.07 59.75 -25.25
C ARG A 662 9.68 61.00 -24.59
N PRO A 663 9.38 62.22 -25.05
CA PRO A 663 9.93 63.44 -24.47
C PRO A 663 9.50 63.68 -23.01
N ASP A 664 8.33 63.17 -22.64
CA ASP A 664 7.68 63.32 -21.33
C ASP A 664 7.86 62.11 -20.41
N SER A 665 8.79 61.22 -20.72
CA SER A 665 9.09 60.00 -19.96
C SER A 665 10.55 60.00 -19.49
N ALA A 666 10.82 59.36 -18.34
CA ALA A 666 12.19 59.08 -17.90
C ALA A 666 12.94 58.12 -18.85
N ASN A 667 12.21 57.49 -19.78
CA ASN A 667 12.78 56.63 -20.81
C ASN A 667 13.57 55.47 -20.20
N LEU A 668 13.09 54.94 -19.09
CA LEU A 668 13.62 53.81 -18.35
C LEU A 668 12.52 52.78 -18.11
N VAL A 669 12.91 51.54 -17.81
CA VAL A 669 12.00 50.40 -17.61
C VAL A 669 12.16 49.87 -16.19
N THR A 670 11.15 50.05 -15.33
CA THR A 670 11.23 49.65 -13.91
C THR A 670 10.72 48.26 -13.66
N MET A 671 9.56 47.90 -14.21
CA MET A 671 8.91 46.60 -13.99
C MET A 671 8.63 45.95 -15.32
N VAL A 672 8.68 44.63 -15.34
CA VAL A 672 8.37 43.82 -16.52
C VAL A 672 7.42 42.69 -16.09
N ALA A 673 6.46 42.36 -16.94
CA ALA A 673 5.60 41.19 -16.81
C ALA A 673 5.45 40.51 -18.17
N LEU A 674 5.44 39.18 -18.19
CA LEU A 674 5.29 38.38 -19.41
C LEU A 674 3.83 37.96 -19.57
N GLY A 675 3.22 38.37 -20.68
CA GLY A 675 1.88 37.94 -21.07
C GLY A 675 1.87 36.51 -21.61
N SER A 676 0.74 35.82 -21.50
CA SER A 676 0.55 34.48 -22.06
C SER A 676 0.61 34.44 -23.59
N ASP A 677 0.45 35.59 -24.25
CA ASP A 677 0.65 35.79 -25.68
C ASP A 677 2.13 35.97 -26.07
N GLY A 678 3.04 35.89 -25.09
CA GLY A 678 4.48 36.02 -25.29
C GLY A 678 4.98 37.46 -25.47
N LYS A 679 4.11 38.46 -25.26
CA LYS A 679 4.48 39.89 -25.24
C LYS A 679 4.88 40.32 -23.84
N LEU A 680 5.73 41.33 -23.76
CA LEU A 680 6.17 41.92 -22.50
C LEU A 680 5.36 43.17 -22.22
N TRP A 681 4.96 43.33 -20.97
CA TRP A 681 4.39 44.55 -20.44
C TRP A 681 5.36 45.18 -19.48
N TYR A 682 5.47 46.50 -19.50
CA TYR A 682 6.44 47.19 -18.66
C TYR A 682 5.96 48.54 -18.16
N ILE A 683 6.52 49.00 -17.05
CA ILE A 683 6.27 50.34 -16.53
C ILE A 683 7.42 51.27 -16.92
N SER A 684 7.05 52.43 -17.46
CA SER A 684 7.97 53.53 -17.71
C SER A 684 7.51 54.77 -16.92
N PRO A 685 8.16 55.09 -15.80
CA PRO A 685 7.74 56.17 -14.92
C PRO A 685 8.06 57.56 -15.53
N PRO A 686 7.48 58.63 -14.95
CA PRO A 686 7.87 59.99 -15.31
C PRO A 686 9.31 60.29 -14.87
N PRO A 687 9.95 61.33 -15.47
CA PRO A 687 11.22 61.84 -14.98
C PRO A 687 11.14 62.22 -13.49
N PRO A 688 12.21 61.96 -12.70
CA PRO A 688 12.26 62.39 -11.30
C PRO A 688 11.95 63.89 -11.20
N SER A 689 11.15 64.30 -10.21
CA SER A 689 10.74 65.70 -9.95
C SER A 689 9.74 66.36 -10.91
N THR A 690 9.02 65.59 -11.73
CA THR A 690 7.99 66.13 -12.65
C THR A 690 6.58 65.63 -12.32
N SER A 691 5.55 66.41 -12.67
CA SER A 691 4.13 66.02 -12.61
C SER A 691 3.65 65.30 -13.88
N LEU A 692 4.57 64.76 -14.68
CA LEU A 692 4.31 64.11 -15.95
C LEU A 692 3.72 62.70 -15.77
N PRO A 693 3.06 62.13 -16.80
CA PRO A 693 2.42 60.83 -16.68
C PRO A 693 3.40 59.64 -16.68
N SER A 694 3.01 58.59 -15.96
CA SER A 694 3.57 57.24 -16.13
C SER A 694 2.95 56.56 -17.36
N TYR A 695 3.71 55.65 -17.97
CA TYR A 695 3.24 54.84 -19.09
C TYR A 695 3.31 53.35 -18.79
N LEU A 696 2.25 52.63 -19.19
CA LEU A 696 2.25 51.19 -19.38
C LEU A 696 2.69 50.91 -20.82
N GLY A 697 3.83 50.24 -20.98
CA GLY A 697 4.35 49.80 -22.26
C GLY A 697 3.98 48.37 -22.57
N GLN A 698 3.75 48.07 -23.85
CA GLN A 698 3.67 46.73 -24.41
C GLN A 698 4.78 46.59 -25.45
N TYR A 699 5.57 45.53 -25.36
CA TYR A 699 6.60 45.20 -26.32
C TYR A 699 6.36 43.80 -26.88
N ASP A 700 6.41 43.67 -28.20
CA ASP A 700 6.32 42.39 -28.88
C ASP A 700 7.72 41.96 -29.36
N PRO A 701 8.32 40.92 -28.74
CA PRO A 701 9.64 40.43 -29.12
C PRO A 701 9.73 39.90 -30.55
N GLN A 702 8.63 39.45 -31.15
CA GLN A 702 8.63 38.89 -32.51
C GLN A 702 8.65 39.99 -33.56
N THR A 703 7.77 40.99 -33.41
CA THR A 703 7.65 42.10 -34.38
C THR A 703 8.58 43.27 -34.06
N LYS A 704 9.18 43.29 -32.85
CA LYS A 704 9.98 44.39 -32.29
C LYS A 704 9.23 45.72 -32.19
N GLN A 705 7.89 45.67 -32.20
CA GLN A 705 7.07 46.86 -32.02
C GLN A 705 6.81 47.13 -30.54
N ASP A 706 6.80 48.41 -30.17
CA ASP A 706 6.41 48.86 -28.84
C ASP A 706 5.25 49.86 -28.89
N ARG A 707 4.35 49.74 -27.91
CA ARG A 707 3.19 50.63 -27.72
C ARG A 707 3.20 51.14 -26.29
N LYS A 708 2.79 52.39 -26.08
CA LYS A 708 2.73 53.02 -24.75
C LYS A 708 1.35 53.62 -24.48
N PHE A 709 0.75 53.18 -23.38
CA PHE A 709 -0.55 53.61 -22.87
C PHE A 709 -0.33 54.50 -21.66
N GLN A 710 -0.91 55.70 -21.67
CA GLN A 710 -0.84 56.61 -20.54
C GLN A 710 -1.73 56.09 -19.41
N LEU A 711 -1.22 56.08 -18.17
CA LEU A 711 -2.03 55.72 -17.00
C LEU A 711 -3.21 56.68 -16.81
N SER A 712 -4.31 56.20 -16.21
CA SER A 712 -5.55 56.99 -16.04
C SER A 712 -5.37 58.26 -15.21
N GLU A 713 -4.48 58.21 -14.22
CA GLU A 713 -4.09 59.34 -13.39
C GLU A 713 -2.57 59.32 -13.18
N ASN A 714 -1.97 60.49 -12.94
CA ASN A 714 -0.53 60.59 -12.71
C ASN A 714 -0.17 59.95 -11.37
N GLY A 715 0.88 59.15 -11.38
CA GLY A 715 1.29 58.40 -10.21
C GLY A 715 2.47 57.47 -10.46
N ILE A 716 3.02 56.94 -9.37
CA ILE A 716 4.12 55.98 -9.42
C ILE A 716 3.53 54.58 -9.26
N ALA A 717 3.52 53.81 -10.35
CA ALA A 717 3.18 52.41 -10.29
C ALA A 717 4.31 51.65 -9.59
N THR A 718 3.97 50.94 -8.52
CA THR A 718 4.91 50.24 -7.61
C THR A 718 4.85 48.72 -7.76
N GLY A 719 4.05 48.22 -8.70
CA GLY A 719 3.94 46.80 -9.05
C GLY A 719 3.25 46.64 -10.40
N LEU A 720 3.41 45.46 -11.01
CA LEU A 720 2.72 45.07 -12.23
C LEU A 720 2.45 43.57 -12.20
N ALA A 721 1.19 43.17 -12.32
CA ALA A 721 0.81 41.76 -12.47
C ALA A 721 -0.26 41.58 -13.55
N ILE A 722 -0.35 40.38 -14.11
CA ILE A 722 -1.32 40.03 -15.15
C ILE A 722 -2.26 38.97 -14.57
N ASP A 723 -3.56 39.25 -14.54
CA ASP A 723 -4.55 38.28 -14.09
C ASP A 723 -4.78 37.16 -15.13
N ARG A 724 -5.55 36.14 -14.75
CA ARG A 724 -5.87 35.00 -15.62
C ARG A 724 -6.64 35.36 -16.90
N ASN A 725 -7.32 36.49 -16.92
CA ASN A 725 -8.07 36.98 -18.08
C ASN A 725 -7.20 37.84 -19.01
N GLY A 726 -5.96 38.11 -18.62
CA GLY A 726 -5.00 38.95 -19.33
C GLY A 726 -5.09 40.43 -18.99
N ASN A 727 -5.86 40.83 -17.97
CA ASN A 727 -5.87 42.24 -17.54
C ASN A 727 -4.63 42.54 -16.71
N LEU A 728 -4.15 43.77 -16.83
CA LEU A 728 -2.97 44.24 -16.12
C LEU A 728 -3.37 45.04 -14.89
N TRP A 729 -2.74 44.76 -13.76
CA TRP A 729 -3.03 45.36 -12.47
C TRP A 729 -1.79 46.04 -11.91
N MET A 730 -1.95 47.27 -11.44
CA MET A 730 -0.87 48.15 -11.02
C MET A 730 -1.26 48.89 -9.74
N PRO A 731 -0.65 48.59 -8.58
CA PRO A 731 -0.72 49.49 -7.44
C PRO A 731 -0.03 50.81 -7.76
N VAL A 732 -0.67 51.92 -7.36
CA VAL A 732 -0.17 53.28 -7.59
C VAL A 732 -0.17 54.03 -6.28
N SER A 733 1.02 54.34 -5.76
CA SER A 733 1.21 54.89 -4.42
C SER A 733 0.66 56.31 -4.25
N GLN A 734 0.58 57.07 -5.32
CA GLN A 734 -0.02 58.40 -5.40
C GLN A 734 -0.84 58.41 -6.69
N PRO A 735 -2.19 58.27 -6.66
CA PRO A 735 -3.11 58.71 -5.61
C PRO A 735 -3.62 57.63 -4.62
N ASN A 736 -2.86 56.57 -4.32
CA ASN A 736 -3.28 55.46 -3.42
C ASN A 736 -4.46 54.64 -3.99
N LYS A 737 -4.29 54.15 -5.22
CA LYS A 737 -5.27 53.37 -5.97
C LYS A 737 -4.63 52.14 -6.60
N VAL A 738 -5.45 51.18 -7.01
CA VAL A 738 -5.04 50.10 -7.91
C VAL A 738 -5.64 50.34 -9.29
N PHE A 739 -4.80 50.45 -10.31
CA PHE A 739 -5.24 50.56 -11.69
C PHE A 739 -5.35 49.19 -12.34
N LYS A 740 -6.45 48.97 -13.05
CA LYS A 740 -6.69 47.81 -13.91
C LYS A 740 -6.74 48.29 -15.36
N PHE A 741 -6.00 47.63 -16.24
CA PHE A 741 -6.00 47.88 -17.67
C PHE A 741 -6.47 46.63 -18.42
N ASP A 742 -7.52 46.79 -19.23
CA ASP A 742 -7.99 45.73 -20.13
C ASP A 742 -7.36 45.92 -21.52
N PRO A 743 -6.47 45.02 -21.95
CA PRO A 743 -5.79 45.15 -23.24
C PRO A 743 -6.71 44.94 -24.45
N ARG A 744 -7.91 44.39 -24.28
CA ARG A 744 -8.87 44.17 -25.37
C ARG A 744 -9.64 45.43 -25.70
N SER A 745 -10.02 46.19 -24.67
CA SER A 745 -10.72 47.47 -24.82
C SER A 745 -9.79 48.69 -24.76
N GLU A 746 -8.52 48.48 -24.37
CA GLU A 746 -7.49 49.51 -24.14
C GLU A 746 -7.93 50.58 -23.14
N LYS A 747 -8.71 50.17 -22.12
CA LYS A 747 -9.25 51.07 -21.09
C LYS A 747 -8.66 50.80 -19.71
N PHE A 748 -8.44 51.89 -18.98
CA PHE A 748 -8.11 51.86 -17.57
C PHE A 748 -9.36 52.02 -16.70
N SER A 749 -9.35 51.34 -15.56
CA SER A 749 -10.24 51.59 -14.42
C SER A 749 -9.41 51.68 -13.15
N ALA A 750 -9.81 52.52 -12.20
CA ALA A 750 -9.11 52.69 -10.93
C ALA A 750 -10.00 52.29 -9.75
N ILE A 751 -9.40 51.62 -8.77
CA ILE A 751 -10.06 51.12 -7.56
C ILE A 751 -9.38 51.79 -6.36
N ASP A 752 -10.19 52.36 -5.46
CA ASP A 752 -9.70 52.96 -4.23
C ASP A 752 -9.27 51.88 -3.23
N ILE A 753 -8.08 52.05 -2.66
CA ILE A 753 -7.60 51.19 -1.57
C ILE A 753 -8.29 51.63 -0.27
N PRO A 754 -8.90 50.73 0.53
CA PRO A 754 -9.66 51.11 1.71
C PRO A 754 -8.84 51.90 2.74
N SER A 755 -7.58 51.52 2.95
CA SER A 755 -6.65 52.23 3.82
C SER A 755 -6.12 53.51 3.16
N PRO A 756 -6.30 54.69 3.77
CA PRO A 756 -5.70 55.92 3.28
C PRO A 756 -4.18 55.85 3.45
N ASN A 757 -3.44 56.36 2.47
CA ASN A 757 -1.97 56.35 2.45
C ASN A 757 -1.38 54.94 2.72
N SER A 758 -2.01 53.90 2.16
CA SER A 758 -1.62 52.50 2.37
C SER A 758 -0.17 52.20 1.99
N GLY A 759 0.40 52.98 1.06
CA GLY A 759 1.75 52.76 0.54
C GLY A 759 1.87 51.39 -0.13
N PRO A 760 1.08 51.11 -1.19
CA PRO A 760 1.08 49.81 -1.83
C PRO A 760 2.40 49.58 -2.57
N VAL A 761 3.04 48.43 -2.38
CA VAL A 761 4.35 48.10 -2.97
C VAL A 761 4.32 46.68 -3.52
N ALA A 762 4.57 46.46 -4.81
CA ALA A 762 4.44 45.16 -5.48
C ALA A 762 3.01 44.60 -5.58
N LEU A 763 2.86 43.59 -6.44
CA LEU A 763 1.61 42.88 -6.69
C LEU A 763 1.95 41.47 -7.17
N SER A 764 1.27 40.46 -6.66
CA SER A 764 1.45 39.06 -7.08
C SER A 764 0.11 38.36 -7.27
N VAL A 765 0.08 37.29 -8.06
CA VAL A 765 -1.13 36.53 -8.38
C VAL A 765 -1.01 35.15 -7.75
N ASP A 766 -1.98 34.76 -6.93
CA ASP A 766 -2.02 33.42 -6.34
C ASP A 766 -2.56 32.35 -7.32
N ARG A 767 -2.51 31.09 -6.89
CA ARG A 767 -3.00 29.94 -7.66
C ARG A 767 -4.54 29.92 -7.81
N ASN A 768 -5.29 30.75 -7.11
CA ASN A 768 -6.73 30.92 -7.32
C ASN A 768 -7.03 32.04 -8.32
N GLY A 769 -6.03 32.86 -8.65
CA GLY A 769 -6.14 34.00 -9.53
C GLY A 769 -6.41 35.31 -8.79
N ASN A 770 -6.39 35.31 -7.46
CA ASN A 770 -6.51 36.54 -6.68
C ASN A 770 -5.20 37.32 -6.71
N LEU A 771 -5.30 38.63 -6.64
CA LEU A 771 -4.13 39.50 -6.59
C LEU A 771 -3.84 39.87 -5.14
N TRP A 772 -2.58 39.80 -4.74
CA TRP A 772 -2.12 40.11 -3.39
C TRP A 772 -1.14 41.26 -3.41
N MET A 773 -1.31 42.19 -2.48
CA MET A 773 -0.57 43.45 -2.41
C MET A 773 -0.24 43.77 -0.95
N PRO A 774 1.03 44.03 -0.60
CA PRO A 774 1.35 44.58 0.70
C PRO A 774 1.15 46.09 0.72
N GLU A 775 0.74 46.59 1.89
CA GLU A 775 0.49 47.99 2.18
C GLU A 775 1.54 48.48 3.18
N SER A 776 2.70 48.88 2.65
CA SER A 776 3.93 49.09 3.42
C SER A 776 3.77 50.14 4.51
N ALA A 777 3.04 51.22 4.27
CA ALA A 777 2.95 52.35 5.20
C ALA A 777 2.01 52.08 6.39
N VAL A 778 1.06 51.15 6.24
CA VAL A 778 0.06 50.81 7.27
C VAL A 778 0.28 49.43 7.90
N GLY A 779 1.25 48.65 7.41
CA GLY A 779 1.62 47.36 7.98
C GLY A 779 0.55 46.27 7.74
N LYS A 780 -0.08 46.30 6.57
CA LYS A 780 -1.15 45.36 6.16
C LYS A 780 -0.81 44.65 4.86
N ILE A 781 -1.63 43.66 4.53
CA ILE A 781 -1.70 43.06 3.20
C ILE A 781 -3.15 43.11 2.72
N ALA A 782 -3.34 43.15 1.40
CA ALA A 782 -4.65 43.21 0.77
C ALA A 782 -4.77 42.15 -0.33
N ILE A 783 -5.95 41.56 -0.42
CA ILE A 783 -6.38 40.72 -1.54
C ILE A 783 -7.35 41.50 -2.42
N ILE A 784 -7.19 41.36 -3.74
CA ILE A 784 -8.07 41.96 -4.75
C ILE A 784 -8.70 40.83 -5.56
N ASP A 785 -10.02 40.77 -5.55
CA ASP A 785 -10.77 39.88 -6.43
C ASP A 785 -10.79 40.47 -7.85
N PRO A 786 -10.18 39.82 -8.86
CA PRO A 786 -10.10 40.37 -10.21
C PRO A 786 -11.45 40.47 -10.93
N ALA A 787 -12.45 39.69 -10.50
CA ALA A 787 -13.78 39.66 -11.11
C ALA A 787 -14.64 40.83 -10.64
N THR A 788 -14.62 41.12 -9.33
CA THR A 788 -15.45 42.17 -8.72
C THR A 788 -14.71 43.50 -8.53
N GLY A 789 -13.37 43.46 -8.40
CA GLY A 789 -12.56 44.61 -8.01
C GLY A 789 -12.59 44.91 -6.51
N ASN A 790 -13.20 44.04 -5.69
CA ASN A 790 -13.26 44.23 -4.25
C ASN A 790 -11.88 44.01 -3.61
N ILE A 791 -11.52 44.91 -2.69
CA ILE A 791 -10.28 44.85 -1.90
C ILE A 791 -10.62 44.48 -0.46
N THR A 792 -9.98 43.44 0.08
CA THR A 792 -10.08 43.03 1.49
C THR A 792 -8.71 43.08 2.14
N GLU A 793 -8.60 43.71 3.31
CA GLU A 793 -7.33 43.93 4.01
C GLU A 793 -7.19 43.00 5.24
N TYR A 794 -5.96 42.54 5.49
CA TYR A 794 -5.60 41.71 6.63
C TYR A 794 -4.41 42.30 7.39
N ALA A 795 -4.43 42.13 8.71
CA ALA A 795 -3.36 42.53 9.61
C ALA A 795 -3.24 41.53 10.76
N PRO A 796 -2.04 41.37 11.36
CA PRO A 796 -1.89 40.60 12.60
C PRO A 796 -2.82 41.11 13.71
N LYS A 797 -3.38 40.20 14.51
CA LYS A 797 -4.24 40.53 15.65
C LYS A 797 -3.39 40.85 16.89
N GLY A 798 -3.82 41.78 17.73
CA GLY A 798 -3.15 42.12 18.99
C GLY A 798 -2.12 43.26 18.85
N GLN A 799 -0.98 43.15 19.53
CA GLN A 799 0.10 44.17 19.47
C GLN A 799 1.06 43.99 18.29
N ASN A 800 1.00 42.84 17.60
CA ASN A 800 1.87 42.54 16.46
C ASN A 800 1.45 43.36 15.23
N LYS A 801 2.41 43.77 14.41
CA LYS A 801 2.21 44.50 13.15
C LYS A 801 3.27 44.08 12.14
N LEU A 802 2.95 44.11 10.86
CA LEU A 802 3.96 43.95 9.81
C LEU A 802 4.78 45.24 9.71
N ILE A 803 6.10 45.12 9.74
CA ILE A 803 7.04 46.23 9.70
C ILE A 803 7.48 46.46 8.25
N ILE A 804 6.84 47.42 7.59
CA ILE A 804 7.08 47.80 6.19
C ILE A 804 7.07 46.57 5.26
N PRO A 805 5.91 45.90 5.10
CA PRO A 805 5.80 44.77 4.18
C PRO A 805 6.03 45.25 2.73
N THR A 806 6.96 44.64 1.98
CA THR A 806 7.41 45.16 0.66
C THR A 806 7.22 44.22 -0.51
N SER A 807 7.31 42.90 -0.29
CA SER A 807 7.00 41.91 -1.31
C SER A 807 6.05 40.87 -0.75
N ILE A 808 5.23 40.28 -1.65
CA ILE A 808 4.34 39.18 -1.33
C ILE A 808 4.52 38.08 -2.37
N PHE A 809 4.72 36.86 -1.89
CA PHE A 809 5.01 35.70 -2.72
C PHE A 809 4.07 34.54 -2.32
N PRO A 810 3.07 34.23 -3.16
CA PRO A 810 2.23 33.06 -2.97
C PRO A 810 3.05 31.77 -3.06
N ASP A 811 2.94 30.89 -2.08
CA ASP A 811 3.59 29.58 -2.12
C ASP A 811 3.09 28.78 -3.35
N PRO A 812 3.97 28.38 -4.29
CA PRO A 812 3.58 27.57 -5.43
C PRO A 812 2.98 26.21 -5.03
N ASN A 813 3.39 25.67 -3.89
CA ASN A 813 3.10 24.31 -3.42
C ASN A 813 2.13 24.27 -2.23
N GLY A 814 1.78 25.42 -1.66
CA GLY A 814 1.00 25.53 -0.43
C GLY A 814 -0.14 26.54 -0.52
N HIS A 815 -0.72 26.85 0.63
CA HIS A 815 -1.76 27.87 0.76
C HIS A 815 -1.24 29.19 1.33
N ASP A 816 -0.03 29.19 1.89
CA ASP A 816 0.54 30.35 2.56
C ASP A 816 1.04 31.40 1.55
N LEU A 817 1.05 32.65 2.00
CA LEU A 817 1.66 33.79 1.32
C LEU A 817 2.84 34.25 2.16
N PHE A 818 4.02 34.32 1.57
CA PHE A 818 5.19 34.88 2.23
C PHE A 818 5.23 36.38 2.02
N VAL A 819 5.51 37.14 3.07
CA VAL A 819 5.59 38.59 3.07
C VAL A 819 6.95 38.99 3.61
N THR A 820 7.74 39.72 2.84
CA THR A 820 9.00 40.28 3.35
C THR A 820 8.74 41.56 4.11
N GLU A 821 9.26 41.61 5.34
CA GLU A 821 9.22 42.80 6.19
C GLU A 821 10.56 43.50 6.10
N HIS A 822 10.55 44.68 5.50
CA HIS A 822 11.77 45.35 5.08
C HIS A 822 12.62 45.79 6.27
N GLU A 823 12.04 46.62 7.15
CA GLU A 823 12.64 47.03 8.42
C GLU A 823 12.36 46.03 9.56
N GLY A 824 11.53 45.02 9.32
CA GLY A 824 11.39 43.86 10.22
C GLY A 824 12.50 42.83 10.06
N HIS A 825 13.31 42.93 8.99
CA HIS A 825 14.43 42.03 8.68
C HIS A 825 14.07 40.54 8.56
N THR A 826 12.79 40.25 8.32
CA THR A 826 12.23 38.91 8.38
C THR A 826 11.27 38.63 7.22
N VAL A 827 10.79 37.39 7.17
CA VAL A 827 9.65 36.97 6.37
C VAL A 827 8.53 36.58 7.32
N THR A 828 7.30 36.92 6.96
CA THR A 828 6.09 36.48 7.65
C THR A 828 5.22 35.68 6.69
N ALA A 829 4.82 34.49 7.10
CA ALA A 829 3.82 33.69 6.39
C ALA A 829 2.42 34.13 6.82
N PHE A 830 1.54 34.38 5.86
CA PHE A 830 0.11 34.59 6.06
C PHE A 830 -0.66 33.41 5.48
N ASN A 831 -1.49 32.78 6.30
CA ASN A 831 -2.39 31.74 5.86
C ASN A 831 -3.80 32.32 5.60
N PRO A 832 -4.27 32.38 4.35
CA PRO A 832 -5.55 33.00 4.00
C PRO A 832 -6.77 32.17 4.41
N LEU A 833 -6.61 30.87 4.72
CA LEU A 833 -7.71 30.01 5.17
C LEU A 833 -8.04 30.23 6.66
N PHE A 834 -7.00 30.43 7.47
CA PHE A 834 -7.13 30.62 8.92
C PHE A 834 -7.01 32.09 9.34
N GLU A 835 -6.64 32.99 8.42
CA GLU A 835 -6.33 34.39 8.69
C GLU A 835 -5.28 34.57 9.80
N THR A 836 -4.23 33.74 9.74
CA THR A 836 -3.15 33.72 10.74
C THR A 836 -1.83 34.16 10.15
N PHE A 837 -1.03 34.84 10.96
CA PHE A 837 0.31 35.30 10.63
C PHE A 837 1.33 34.52 11.45
N ARG A 838 2.41 34.09 10.81
CA ARG A 838 3.56 33.42 11.43
C ARG A 838 4.85 34.08 10.96
N GLU A 839 5.49 34.79 11.85
CA GLU A 839 6.79 35.42 11.63
C GLU A 839 7.92 34.38 11.76
N TYR A 840 8.91 34.45 10.87
CA TYR A 840 10.14 33.65 10.97
C TYR A 840 11.24 34.42 11.73
N PRO A 841 12.32 33.75 12.15
CA PRO A 841 13.51 34.45 12.64
C PRO A 841 14.04 35.45 11.60
N ALA A 842 14.61 36.56 12.08
CA ALA A 842 15.27 37.53 11.21
C ALA A 842 16.31 36.83 10.33
N LEU A 843 16.28 37.13 9.02
CA LEU A 843 17.22 36.56 8.06
C LEU A 843 18.59 37.18 8.24
N ASN A 844 18.64 38.51 8.32
CA ASN A 844 19.83 39.31 8.57
C ASN A 844 19.43 40.74 8.93
N ASP A 845 19.85 41.24 10.09
CA ASP A 845 19.49 42.58 10.59
C ASP A 845 20.01 43.73 9.70
N ALA A 846 21.02 43.48 8.86
CA ALA A 846 21.56 44.49 7.94
C ALA A 846 21.01 44.38 6.51
N GLY A 847 20.18 43.37 6.21
CA GLY A 847 19.91 42.95 4.84
C GLY A 847 18.75 43.63 4.10
N LEU A 848 17.78 44.18 4.84
CA LEU A 848 16.52 44.74 4.30
C LEU A 848 15.88 43.86 3.20
N PRO A 849 15.16 42.79 3.59
CA PRO A 849 14.52 41.85 2.67
C PRO A 849 13.62 42.52 1.62
N PHE A 850 13.63 42.00 0.39
CA PHE A 850 12.83 42.53 -0.71
C PHE A 850 12.10 41.43 -1.51
N GLY A 851 12.41 41.25 -2.80
CA GLY A 851 11.76 40.28 -3.66
C GLY A 851 12.07 38.84 -3.25
N MET A 852 11.21 37.92 -3.70
CA MET A 852 11.32 36.49 -3.39
C MET A 852 11.14 35.62 -4.63
N ALA A 853 11.72 34.42 -4.59
CA ALA A 853 11.42 33.33 -5.53
C ALA A 853 11.54 31.97 -4.82
N ALA A 854 10.99 30.91 -5.42
CA ALA A 854 11.10 29.56 -4.90
C ALA A 854 12.04 28.70 -5.74
N ASP A 855 12.88 27.90 -5.10
CA ASP A 855 13.69 26.89 -5.80
C ASP A 855 12.91 25.59 -6.06
N SER A 856 13.57 24.63 -6.72
CA SER A 856 12.99 23.32 -7.06
C SER A 856 12.71 22.41 -5.85
N TYR A 857 13.30 22.71 -4.69
CA TYR A 857 12.96 22.05 -3.42
C TYR A 857 11.81 22.75 -2.71
N GLY A 858 11.41 23.94 -3.17
CA GLY A 858 10.39 24.78 -2.57
C GLY A 858 10.90 25.65 -1.40
N ASN A 859 12.22 25.83 -1.25
CA ASN A 859 12.75 26.82 -0.32
C ASN A 859 12.55 28.22 -0.89
N ILE A 860 12.39 29.20 -0.01
CA ILE A 860 12.14 30.58 -0.39
C ILE A 860 13.44 31.35 -0.36
N TRP A 861 13.78 31.92 -1.51
CA TRP A 861 14.92 32.80 -1.70
C TRP A 861 14.48 34.24 -1.54
N VAL A 862 15.33 35.05 -0.89
CA VAL A 862 15.00 36.42 -0.50
C VAL A 862 16.19 37.34 -0.80
N ALA A 863 15.94 38.38 -1.57
CA ALA A 863 16.92 39.42 -1.85
C ALA A 863 17.19 40.24 -0.60
N LEU A 864 18.47 40.44 -0.26
CA LEU A 864 18.91 41.29 0.86
C LEU A 864 19.63 42.52 0.29
N HIS A 865 18.88 43.52 -0.15
CA HIS A 865 19.38 44.51 -1.11
C HIS A 865 20.42 45.52 -0.59
N THR A 866 20.62 45.63 0.73
CA THR A 866 21.65 46.47 1.35
C THR A 866 22.96 45.75 1.61
N ILE A 867 23.01 44.43 1.40
CA ILE A 867 24.21 43.62 1.53
C ILE A 867 24.43 42.78 0.27
N ASP A 868 25.67 42.38 0.01
CA ASP A 868 26.00 41.59 -1.19
C ASP A 868 25.63 40.10 -1.00
N ARG A 869 24.36 39.84 -0.68
CA ARG A 869 23.85 38.50 -0.32
C ARG A 869 22.41 38.26 -0.76
N VAL A 870 22.08 36.99 -0.94
CA VAL A 870 20.71 36.50 -1.11
C VAL A 870 20.50 35.40 -0.06
N ALA A 871 19.43 35.50 0.72
CA ALA A 871 19.09 34.48 1.71
C ALA A 871 18.25 33.37 1.07
N VAL A 872 18.35 32.16 1.61
CA VAL A 872 17.42 31.06 1.38
C VAL A 872 16.94 30.56 2.72
N PHE A 873 15.64 30.30 2.87
CA PHE A 873 15.10 29.69 4.08
C PHE A 873 14.08 28.60 3.77
N ASP A 874 14.02 27.61 4.65
CA ASP A 874 13.03 26.54 4.62
C ASP A 874 11.77 26.97 5.39
N PRO A 875 10.62 27.19 4.73
CA PRO A 875 9.40 27.64 5.38
C PRO A 875 8.81 26.61 6.37
N ARG A 876 9.27 25.36 6.37
CA ARG A 876 8.79 24.31 7.29
C ARG A 876 9.44 24.42 8.67
N THR A 877 10.71 24.82 8.71
CA THR A 877 11.58 24.81 9.91
C THR A 877 12.04 26.22 10.33
N GLY A 878 12.02 27.17 9.40
CA GLY A 878 12.60 28.51 9.58
C GLY A 878 14.14 28.52 9.49
N ALA A 879 14.78 27.38 9.16
CA ALA A 879 16.23 27.34 8.96
C ALA A 879 16.62 28.16 7.73
N SER A 880 17.69 28.94 7.83
CA SER A 880 18.14 29.83 6.76
C SER A 880 19.66 29.74 6.52
N ALA A 881 20.07 30.13 5.32
CA ALA A 881 21.46 30.32 4.92
C ALA A 881 21.55 31.48 3.92
N GLU A 882 22.77 31.92 3.63
CA GLU A 882 23.03 33.04 2.73
C GLU A 882 24.01 32.64 1.62
N ALA A 883 23.67 32.96 0.39
CA ALA A 883 24.60 32.95 -0.74
C ALA A 883 25.28 34.31 -0.84
N LYS A 884 26.62 34.32 -0.79
CA LYS A 884 27.43 35.53 -0.98
C LYS A 884 27.54 35.87 -2.46
N ILE A 885 27.32 37.13 -2.80
CA ILE A 885 27.47 37.65 -4.16
C ILE A 885 28.90 38.21 -4.35
N PRO A 886 29.61 37.86 -5.44
CA PRO A 886 30.97 38.34 -5.68
C PRO A 886 31.07 39.86 -5.88
N THR A 887 30.15 40.45 -6.63
CA THR A 887 30.14 41.90 -6.88
C THR A 887 29.78 42.68 -5.62
N SER A 888 30.65 43.64 -5.25
CA SER A 888 30.41 44.51 -4.10
C SER A 888 29.46 45.66 -4.45
N GLY A 889 28.54 45.97 -3.53
CA GLY A 889 27.51 46.99 -3.74
C GLY A 889 26.51 46.58 -4.82
N SER A 890 26.22 45.29 -4.97
CA SER A 890 25.38 44.71 -6.03
C SER A 890 23.94 45.24 -6.09
N THR A 891 23.35 45.59 -4.94
CA THR A 891 21.98 46.09 -4.76
C THR A 891 20.94 45.21 -5.45
N ILE A 892 20.76 44.00 -4.91
CA ILE A 892 19.82 43.01 -5.47
C ILE A 892 18.47 43.18 -4.80
N GLN A 893 17.44 43.56 -5.56
CA GLN A 893 16.08 43.74 -5.03
C GLN A 893 15.10 42.65 -5.49
N TYR A 894 15.28 42.12 -6.70
CA TYR A 894 14.33 41.18 -7.31
C TYR A 894 15.04 39.96 -7.87
N LEU A 895 14.38 38.83 -7.70
CA LEU A 895 14.82 37.53 -8.18
C LEU A 895 13.64 36.78 -8.81
N VAL A 896 13.98 35.81 -9.65
CA VAL A 896 13.03 34.91 -10.31
C VAL A 896 13.65 33.52 -10.42
N ALA A 897 12.84 32.48 -10.37
CA ALA A 897 13.29 31.12 -10.61
C ALA A 897 13.05 30.74 -12.08
N ASP A 898 13.97 29.95 -12.66
CA ASP A 898 13.70 29.26 -13.91
C ASP A 898 12.94 27.93 -13.70
N ASP A 899 12.58 27.24 -14.78
CA ASP A 899 11.87 25.97 -14.77
C ASP A 899 12.66 24.80 -14.16
N LYS A 900 13.95 25.00 -13.88
CA LYS A 900 14.84 24.04 -13.20
C LYS A 900 15.07 24.41 -11.73
N GLY A 901 14.48 25.51 -11.26
CA GLY A 901 14.62 26.02 -9.90
C GLY A 901 15.96 26.72 -9.63
N LYS A 902 16.69 27.13 -10.68
CA LYS A 902 17.86 28.01 -10.53
C LYS A 902 17.35 29.43 -10.30
N ILE A 903 17.97 30.12 -9.35
CA ILE A 903 17.56 31.47 -8.96
C ILE A 903 18.35 32.49 -9.78
N TRP A 904 17.65 33.39 -10.45
CA TRP A 904 18.19 34.49 -11.24
C TRP A 904 17.91 35.81 -10.53
N PHE A 905 18.88 36.72 -10.53
CA PHE A 905 18.76 38.01 -9.88
C PHE A 905 19.40 39.12 -10.71
N ALA A 906 18.92 40.35 -10.54
CA ALA A 906 19.49 41.52 -11.19
C ALA A 906 20.40 42.28 -10.22
N GLU A 907 21.67 42.44 -10.60
CA GLU A 907 22.61 43.30 -9.88
C GLU A 907 22.49 44.72 -10.44
N GLN A 908 21.66 45.55 -9.78
CA GLN A 908 21.33 46.87 -10.29
C GLN A 908 22.58 47.74 -10.45
N GLN A 909 23.44 47.80 -9.44
CA GLN A 909 24.68 48.58 -9.49
C GLN A 909 25.86 47.80 -10.08
N GLY A 910 25.75 46.47 -10.16
CA GLY A 910 26.78 45.58 -10.71
C GLY A 910 26.78 45.47 -12.24
N SER A 911 25.74 46.01 -12.91
CA SER A 911 25.51 45.87 -14.35
C SER A 911 25.61 44.40 -14.83
N ALA A 912 24.92 43.50 -14.12
CA ALA A 912 24.92 42.08 -14.42
C ALA A 912 23.58 41.41 -14.09
N LEU A 913 23.28 40.31 -14.77
CA LEU A 913 22.42 39.27 -14.20
C LEU A 913 23.31 38.28 -13.46
N GLY A 914 22.86 37.84 -12.29
CA GLY A 914 23.47 36.74 -11.58
C GLY A 914 22.55 35.53 -11.54
N SER A 915 23.14 34.35 -11.38
CA SER A 915 22.41 33.10 -11.18
C SER A 915 23.00 32.30 -10.03
N ILE A 916 22.16 31.64 -9.25
CA ILE A 916 22.53 30.74 -8.15
C ILE A 916 22.03 29.34 -8.47
N ALA A 917 22.96 28.42 -8.70
CA ALA A 917 22.66 27.00 -8.77
C ALA A 917 22.83 26.36 -7.38
N ILE A 918 21.86 25.53 -7.00
CA ILE A 918 21.87 24.82 -5.72
C ILE A 918 22.52 23.46 -5.95
N THR A 919 23.50 23.14 -5.11
CA THR A 919 24.11 21.81 -5.06
C THR A 919 23.82 21.21 -3.70
N ALA A 920 23.24 20.02 -3.63
CA ALA A 920 23.16 19.29 -2.36
C ALA A 920 24.52 18.62 -2.12
N LYS A 921 25.28 19.07 -1.11
CA LYS A 921 26.45 18.29 -0.67
C LYS A 921 25.95 17.10 0.15
N PRO A 922 26.54 15.90 0.01
CA PRO A 922 26.27 14.80 0.93
C PRO A 922 26.51 15.28 2.35
N SER A 923 25.47 15.24 3.19
CA SER A 923 25.57 15.68 4.58
C SER A 923 26.64 14.86 5.30
N ALA A 924 27.75 15.49 5.70
CA ALA A 924 28.66 14.90 6.68
C ALA A 924 27.92 14.78 8.02
N PRO A 925 27.96 13.63 8.70
CA PRO A 925 27.27 13.47 9.98
C PRO A 925 27.87 14.39 11.04
N ALA A 926 27.02 14.92 11.92
CA ALA A 926 27.48 15.56 13.15
C ALA A 926 28.32 14.55 13.97
N PRO A 927 29.42 15.00 14.61
CA PRO A 927 30.27 14.11 15.39
C PRO A 927 29.49 13.49 16.55
N GLN A 928 29.39 12.15 16.56
CA GLN A 928 28.94 11.40 17.74
C GLN A 928 29.99 11.48 18.84
N GLN A 929 29.60 11.93 20.04
CA GLN A 929 30.32 11.61 21.26
C GLN A 929 30.31 10.07 21.48
N PRO A 930 31.37 9.49 22.06
CA PRO A 930 31.48 8.04 22.20
C PRO A 930 30.43 7.53 23.18
N GLY A 931 29.46 6.76 22.65
CA GLY A 931 28.46 6.05 23.44
C GLY A 931 29.08 4.86 24.16
N GLY A 932 29.11 4.92 25.49
CA GLY A 932 29.36 3.79 26.37
C GLY A 932 28.30 2.70 26.18
N ALA A 933 28.75 1.46 26.27
CA ALA A 933 27.96 0.26 26.06
C ALA A 933 26.85 0.08 27.11
N GLY A 934 25.71 -0.46 26.65
CA GLY A 934 24.68 -1.11 27.46
C GLY A 934 23.44 -0.25 27.73
N ALA A 935 22.36 -0.49 26.99
CA ALA A 935 21.00 -0.04 27.31
C ALA A 935 20.16 -1.27 27.74
N PRO A 936 19.28 -1.19 28.75
CA PRO A 936 18.35 -2.27 29.08
C PRO A 936 17.03 -2.12 28.31
N GLU A 937 16.57 -3.23 27.72
CA GLU A 937 15.26 -3.41 27.08
C GLU A 937 14.16 -3.66 28.13
N GLU A 938 13.02 -2.94 28.04
CA GLU A 938 11.74 -3.43 28.56
C GLU A 938 10.83 -3.79 27.38
N THR A 939 10.76 -5.08 27.03
CA THR A 939 9.75 -5.62 26.11
C THR A 939 8.67 -6.34 26.90
N ALA A 940 7.48 -5.74 27.01
CA ALA A 940 6.26 -6.52 27.26
C ALA A 940 5.95 -7.31 26.00
N SER A 941 6.15 -8.63 26.07
CA SER A 941 5.82 -9.58 25.02
C SER A 941 4.32 -9.48 24.64
N PRO A 942 3.95 -9.16 23.39
CA PRO A 942 2.54 -9.05 22.97
C PRO A 942 1.83 -10.42 22.91
N VAL A 943 2.58 -11.51 23.06
CA VAL A 943 2.08 -12.88 23.07
C VAL A 943 2.24 -13.45 24.48
N THR A 944 1.12 -13.80 25.11
CA THR A 944 1.09 -14.44 26.42
C THR A 944 1.60 -15.87 26.31
N ASN A 945 2.69 -16.20 26.99
CA ASN A 945 3.25 -17.54 26.95
C ASN A 945 2.35 -18.51 27.74
N VAL A 946 1.83 -19.55 27.06
CA VAL A 946 0.76 -20.39 27.62
C VAL A 946 1.31 -21.51 28.53
N GLY A 947 2.64 -21.66 28.65
CA GLY A 947 3.29 -22.57 29.60
C GLY A 947 3.24 -24.07 29.26
N PHE A 948 2.66 -24.44 28.11
CA PHE A 948 2.61 -25.81 27.59
C PHE A 948 2.88 -25.79 26.08
N SER A 949 3.53 -26.83 25.54
CA SER A 949 3.80 -26.96 24.11
C SER A 949 2.59 -27.51 23.34
N LEU A 950 2.54 -27.29 22.02
CA LEU A 950 1.51 -27.90 21.17
C LEU A 950 1.50 -29.44 21.28
N ALA A 951 2.68 -30.05 21.50
CA ALA A 951 2.83 -31.49 21.68
C ALA A 951 2.15 -32.00 22.96
N ASP A 952 2.21 -31.23 24.05
CA ASP A 952 1.62 -31.59 25.35
C ASP A 952 0.09 -31.68 25.27
N LEU A 953 -0.53 -30.91 24.37
CA LEU A 953 -1.97 -30.93 24.14
C LEU A 953 -2.39 -31.93 23.04
N ALA A 954 -1.64 -31.98 21.95
CA ALA A 954 -2.00 -32.78 20.78
C ALA A 954 -1.94 -34.28 21.05
N GLY A 955 -0.91 -34.76 21.77
CA GLY A 955 -0.74 -36.19 22.06
C GLY A 955 -1.95 -36.82 22.80
N PRO A 956 -2.34 -36.30 23.98
CA PRO A 956 -3.51 -36.78 24.71
C PRO A 956 -4.82 -36.64 23.92
N ALA A 957 -5.00 -35.54 23.19
CA ALA A 957 -6.20 -35.31 22.39
C ALA A 957 -6.34 -36.30 21.22
N ILE A 958 -5.23 -36.62 20.54
CA ILE A 958 -5.18 -37.63 19.48
C ILE A 958 -5.54 -39.00 20.05
N ALA A 959 -4.92 -39.40 21.17
CA ALA A 959 -5.17 -40.69 21.81
C ALA A 959 -6.65 -40.85 22.22
N ALA A 960 -7.22 -39.84 22.87
CA ALA A 960 -8.64 -39.82 23.25
C ALA A 960 -9.55 -39.87 22.02
N GLY A 961 -9.24 -39.08 20.98
CA GLY A 961 -9.99 -39.04 19.74
C GLY A 961 -9.99 -40.37 18.97
N ILE A 962 -8.86 -41.08 18.94
CA ILE A 962 -8.75 -42.42 18.35
C ILE A 962 -9.62 -43.42 19.13
N ALA A 963 -9.55 -43.41 20.47
CA ALA A 963 -10.33 -44.32 21.31
C ALA A 963 -11.85 -44.08 21.14
N ILE A 964 -12.29 -42.82 21.18
CA ILE A 964 -13.69 -42.44 20.94
C ILE A 964 -14.13 -42.86 19.53
N SER A 965 -13.31 -42.60 18.52
CA SER A 965 -13.61 -43.00 17.13
C SER A 965 -13.72 -44.52 16.99
N ALA A 966 -12.85 -45.30 17.65
CA ALA A 966 -12.90 -46.75 17.63
C ALA A 966 -14.20 -47.29 18.29
N MET A 967 -14.59 -46.75 19.44
CA MET A 967 -15.84 -47.12 20.12
C MET A 967 -17.07 -46.77 19.27
N MET A 968 -17.08 -45.57 18.68
CA MET A 968 -18.14 -45.11 17.80
C MET A 968 -18.25 -45.97 16.53
N TYR A 969 -17.10 -46.36 15.96
CA TYR A 969 -17.05 -47.26 14.82
C TYR A 969 -17.64 -48.63 15.17
N ALA A 970 -17.24 -49.21 16.30
CA ALA A 970 -17.74 -50.50 16.77
C ALA A 970 -19.27 -50.46 16.94
N LYS A 971 -19.80 -49.38 17.52
CA LYS A 971 -21.25 -49.17 17.63
C LYS A 971 -21.92 -49.08 16.26
N SER A 972 -21.46 -48.21 15.36
CA SER A 972 -22.08 -48.06 14.03
C SER A 972 -22.01 -49.35 13.21
N ALA A 973 -20.91 -50.09 13.28
CA ALA A 973 -20.78 -51.38 12.61
C ALA A 973 -21.74 -52.43 13.18
N THR A 974 -21.94 -52.42 14.51
CA THR A 974 -22.88 -53.33 15.19
C THR A 974 -24.33 -52.98 14.84
N ASP A 975 -24.69 -51.69 14.89
CA ASP A 975 -26.01 -51.20 14.49
C ASP A 975 -26.32 -51.55 13.02
N LEU A 976 -25.35 -51.39 12.11
CA LEU A 976 -25.48 -51.77 10.70
C LEU A 976 -25.75 -53.27 10.56
N LYS A 977 -24.95 -54.13 11.20
CA LYS A 977 -25.12 -55.60 11.15
C LYS A 977 -26.47 -56.01 11.73
N ARG A 978 -26.87 -55.44 12.87
CA ARG A 978 -28.15 -55.72 13.54
C ARG A 978 -29.33 -55.34 12.65
N ASN A 979 -29.32 -54.14 12.07
CA ASN A 979 -30.43 -53.63 11.27
C ASN A 979 -30.58 -54.38 9.94
N VAL A 980 -29.47 -54.76 9.29
CA VAL A 980 -29.52 -55.64 8.11
C VAL A 980 -30.14 -57.00 8.47
N ARG A 981 -29.76 -57.60 9.61
CA ARG A 981 -30.36 -58.86 10.07
C ARG A 981 -31.85 -58.72 10.40
N MET A 982 -32.27 -57.65 11.07
CA MET A 982 -33.68 -57.38 11.38
C MET A 982 -34.51 -57.21 10.10
N ALA A 983 -33.98 -56.46 9.11
CA ALA A 983 -34.63 -56.29 7.81
C ALA A 983 -34.75 -57.61 7.03
N MET A 984 -33.79 -58.54 7.18
CA MET A 984 -33.88 -59.89 6.59
C MET A 984 -34.91 -60.78 7.28
N LYS A 985 -35.07 -60.66 8.61
CA LYS A 985 -36.01 -61.49 9.39
C LYS A 985 -37.48 -61.08 9.25
N GLY A 986 -37.76 -59.81 8.94
CA GLY A 986 -39.13 -59.29 8.78
C GLY A 986 -39.92 -59.81 7.57
N GLN A 987 -39.44 -60.89 6.93
CA GLN A 987 -40.03 -61.54 5.77
C GLN A 987 -40.83 -62.81 6.14
N SER A 988 -40.79 -63.24 7.42
CA SER A 988 -41.62 -64.34 7.95
C SER A 988 -42.97 -63.86 8.44
#